data_AF-A0A9D2VZ21-F1
#
_entry.id   AF-A0A9D2VZ21-F1
#
_cell.length_a   1.000
_cell.length_b   1.000
_cell.length_c   1.000
_cell.angle_alpha   90.00
_cell.angle_beta   90.00
_cell.angle_gamma   90.00
#
_symmetry.space_group_name_H-M   'P 1'
#
loop_
_entity.id
_entity.type
_entity.pdbx_description
1 polymer ?
#
loop_
_entity_poly.entity_id
_entity_poly.type
_entity_poly.pdbx_seq_one_letter_code
_entity_poly.pdbx_strand_id
1 'polypeptide(L)'
;MRRMIGQFKDKIHFCSGMTAAEKRMAVEFARILGFQSEAAVFPVTDYNKGLAIPKALRELERFCPKIPEVLIPEDYVAASDTALSMPDYDWRRVRGLETLFSKGRLLEDCDLDQIPDVMNLHFVIPEDAEDFVYEAACNLAFRYGMETTAYEGALIGDKEAKGNQIVFEEKEECGINWEEVDGRILVKVSGRGQKLLEFVADICEHFPMQGTFDTWTDRLKEIGTGLRMHTLDGQMAYVKAYAGQGARAFVDPAAEENKAQLEKEFPGITFYNYKSEKKEYEVEYDIGWEVDDLRTLLENKVYGKLDPESRISLQAAVSEDKKVREMLEKEITDRLMKMGIREPRVTVLCSYKQGFSWISETEVPKLKEYRDLKTVEIYFRPFLQPGVTEWKDEDGAVPSYSNIEKDPERWYDMPIRYLQELYPIEDVITAETGIDADQVIFKVYEGEEDLTYELRALGEEGRELYRSSYKAAYTERSYIDAYPDLGKVHPATGYLRLFENGEKILDERIESDVEKIWEIYQTKVLPDIRRYVDAKTKGKDLVQAQPFFEKLQLDILASEPDEHLNSREDLLSSLDGLHEDIYFVGTDYFKNYGMEKAGQVTDAPGLILPKIRKHAGKPQMKVTLYSQRAPEPVIELSDGTMIRPEIPKEDMNVWMKSIRKEGNGKTVVLWVEGAPEKAVEAYVNLLDEGKLALSGKLGGVTKIIFETPERNYEAKVPQGTRPQEKSLDICEIDLSEKSVIGYDDYIRIIEQLKKVPELSVYPTAVSYKGRHIYAVEIRPHLSGYISRTKRITAHPSQIIDSRHHANEVSSTNSAFMLIKRILTDEKFAELPDRMNLVILPMENVDGAAIHYELQKENPNWKLHVARFNAVGKEFYYDLFETETIHTEAEAMRRLFMTFLPDVLIDNHGVPSHEWEQQFSGYTSPAYKGFWLPRSLLYGYFYHITGEAYRSNYVLNKKMEDVIADAFMDDEEITRENKMWAEQFEKYAHAWLPKMFPADYYKNMINYWIPHEYDPTHRYPSIRYPWILSLDYVSEVADETAQGDYLYSCARAHMVHDVAILEKIMQASCVYKQEWEMQEDYIKAALTRKRPIII
;
A
#
# COMPACT_ATOMS: atom_id res chain seq x y z
N MET A 1 18.24 38.43 -1.27
CA MET A 1 18.40 38.03 0.16
C MET A 1 19.14 36.69 0.14
N ARG A 2 20.24 36.48 0.88
CA ARG A 2 20.87 35.13 0.94
C ARG A 2 19.87 34.19 1.64
N ARG A 3 19.50 33.07 0.99
CA ARG A 3 18.71 31.98 1.61
C ARG A 3 19.47 31.43 2.83
N MET A 4 18.75 30.91 3.84
CA MET A 4 19.32 30.37 5.09
C MET A 4 20.33 29.24 4.83
N ILE A 5 19.92 28.29 3.99
CA ILE A 5 20.74 27.25 3.37
C ILE A 5 20.43 27.31 1.87
N GLY A 6 21.41 27.12 1.00
CA GLY A 6 21.20 27.14 -0.45
C GLY A 6 22.35 26.52 -1.22
N GLN A 7 22.27 26.52 -2.56
CA GLN A 7 23.38 26.03 -3.38
C GLN A 7 24.63 26.90 -3.24
N PHE A 8 25.77 26.26 -2.99
CA PHE A 8 27.06 26.92 -3.12
C PHE A 8 27.48 27.00 -4.60
N LYS A 9 27.43 28.21 -5.15
CA LYS A 9 27.78 28.49 -6.56
C LYS A 9 29.18 29.10 -6.74
N ASP A 10 29.78 29.58 -5.66
CA ASP A 10 31.13 30.14 -5.67
C ASP A 10 32.20 29.03 -5.61
N LYS A 11 33.46 29.43 -5.46
CA LYS A 11 34.59 28.57 -5.09
C LYS A 11 35.33 29.18 -3.90
N ILE A 12 36.19 28.42 -3.25
CA ILE A 12 37.13 28.93 -2.24
C ILE A 12 38.42 29.28 -2.98
N HIS A 13 38.86 30.53 -2.90
CA HIS A 13 40.07 30.97 -3.58
C HIS A 13 41.30 30.48 -2.81
N PHE A 14 41.93 29.41 -3.31
CA PHE A 14 43.09 28.77 -2.69
C PHE A 14 44.37 29.20 -3.43
N CYS A 15 45.17 30.07 -2.82
CA CYS A 15 46.35 30.66 -3.47
C CYS A 15 47.60 29.79 -3.27
N SER A 16 48.53 29.84 -4.24
CA SER A 16 49.86 29.26 -4.03
C SER A 16 50.68 30.08 -3.02
N GLY A 17 51.45 29.38 -2.18
CA GLY A 17 52.34 30.03 -1.20
C GLY A 17 51.68 30.46 0.12
N MET A 18 50.47 29.99 0.41
CA MET A 18 49.82 30.19 1.72
C MET A 18 50.65 29.58 2.86
N THR A 19 50.62 30.25 4.02
CA THR A 19 51.20 29.73 5.26
C THR A 19 50.40 28.54 5.79
N ALA A 20 51.01 27.70 6.65
CA ALA A 20 50.31 26.57 7.27
C ALA A 20 49.05 27.02 8.05
N ALA A 21 49.08 28.19 8.69
CA ALA A 21 47.92 28.75 9.40
C ALA A 21 46.78 29.12 8.44
N GLU A 22 47.10 29.76 7.31
CA GLU A 22 46.10 30.11 6.29
C GLU A 22 45.49 28.86 5.64
N LYS A 23 46.30 27.82 5.40
CA LYS A 23 45.81 26.54 4.87
C LYS A 23 44.87 25.81 5.85
N ARG A 24 45.20 25.81 7.15
CA ARG A 24 44.32 25.28 8.21
C ARG A 24 43.01 26.07 8.29
N MET A 25 43.08 27.39 8.20
CA MET A 25 41.90 28.26 8.14
C MET A 25 41.03 27.98 6.90
N ALA A 26 41.63 27.62 5.76
CA ALA A 26 40.90 27.25 4.54
C ALA A 26 40.01 26.02 4.76
N VAL A 27 40.50 25.02 5.51
CA VAL A 27 39.74 23.80 5.83
C VAL A 27 38.53 24.11 6.72
N GLU A 28 38.72 24.93 7.76
CA GLU A 28 37.60 25.39 8.60
C GLU A 28 36.60 26.24 7.82
N PHE A 29 37.11 27.10 6.94
CA PHE A 29 36.27 27.89 6.07
C PHE A 29 35.49 27.03 5.07
N ALA A 30 36.05 25.92 4.60
CA ALA A 30 35.33 24.97 3.77
C ALA A 30 34.23 24.25 4.56
N ARG A 31 34.53 23.81 5.80
CA ARG A 31 33.53 23.17 6.69
C ARG A 31 32.33 24.07 6.94
N ILE A 32 32.56 25.34 7.28
CA ILE A 32 31.46 26.27 7.57
C ILE A 32 30.64 26.58 6.32
N LEU A 33 31.27 26.72 5.14
CA LEU A 33 30.53 26.93 3.90
C LEU A 33 29.69 25.70 3.55
N GLY A 34 30.23 24.49 3.73
CA GLY A 34 29.49 23.24 3.56
C GLY A 34 28.30 23.14 4.50
N PHE A 35 28.45 23.55 5.76
CA PHE A 35 27.37 23.61 6.75
C PHE A 35 26.17 24.46 6.33
N GLN A 36 26.38 25.42 5.45
CA GLN A 36 25.35 26.31 4.93
C GLN A 36 24.83 25.92 3.55
N SER A 37 25.26 24.77 3.02
CA SER A 37 25.05 24.42 1.63
C SER A 37 24.21 23.17 1.47
N GLU A 38 23.06 23.27 0.82
CA GLU A 38 22.25 22.09 0.47
C GLU A 38 22.78 21.37 -0.77
N ALA A 39 23.55 22.07 -1.63
CA ALA A 39 24.16 21.49 -2.80
C ALA A 39 25.47 22.18 -3.18
N ALA A 40 26.39 21.42 -3.78
CA ALA A 40 27.67 21.92 -4.27
C ALA A 40 28.24 21.07 -5.40
N VAL A 41 29.04 21.71 -6.27
CA VAL A 41 29.84 21.02 -7.30
C VAL A 41 31.29 20.96 -6.84
N PHE A 42 31.83 19.75 -6.76
CA PHE A 42 33.21 19.51 -6.34
C PHE A 42 34.17 19.56 -7.56
N PRO A 43 35.44 19.95 -7.39
CA PRO A 43 36.05 20.44 -6.16
C PRO A 43 35.55 21.85 -5.79
N VAL A 44 35.47 22.17 -4.50
CA VAL A 44 35.00 23.48 -4.00
C VAL A 44 36.09 24.56 -3.99
N THR A 45 37.36 24.19 -4.23
CA THR A 45 38.51 25.11 -4.31
C THR A 45 38.84 25.49 -5.76
N ASP A 46 39.42 26.68 -5.96
CA ASP A 46 39.94 27.15 -7.26
C ASP A 46 41.11 28.14 -7.03
N TYR A 47 42.15 28.06 -7.86
CA TYR A 47 43.36 28.89 -7.76
C TYR A 47 43.21 30.32 -8.28
N ASN A 48 42.19 30.59 -9.09
CA ASN A 48 42.07 31.86 -9.82
C ASN A 48 40.90 32.71 -9.32
N LYS A 49 39.90 32.10 -8.70
CA LYS A 49 38.64 32.77 -8.31
C LYS A 49 38.03 32.14 -7.07
N GLY A 50 37.19 32.91 -6.40
CA GLY A 50 36.41 32.42 -5.26
C GLY A 50 36.37 33.40 -4.10
N LEU A 51 35.74 32.96 -3.01
CA LEU A 51 35.71 33.68 -1.75
C LEU A 51 37.10 33.68 -1.12
N ALA A 52 37.55 34.84 -0.66
CA ALA A 52 38.80 34.99 0.05
C ALA A 52 38.72 34.31 1.42
N ILE A 53 39.76 33.53 1.75
CA ILE A 53 39.88 32.83 3.02
C ILE A 53 40.01 33.87 4.15
N PRO A 54 39.19 33.79 5.21
CA PRO A 54 39.27 34.68 6.37
C PRO A 54 40.63 34.59 7.07
N LYS A 55 41.02 35.62 7.82
CA LYS A 55 42.34 35.63 8.48
C LYS A 55 42.34 35.01 9.88
N ALA A 56 41.17 34.88 10.50
CA ALA A 56 40.99 34.37 11.86
C ALA A 56 39.60 33.73 12.03
N LEU A 57 39.47 32.81 12.99
CA LEU A 57 38.21 32.08 13.24
C LEU A 57 37.05 33.02 13.57
N ARG A 58 37.28 34.08 14.36
CA ARG A 58 36.25 35.10 14.67
C ARG A 58 35.63 35.78 13.44
N GLU A 59 36.34 35.83 12.30
CA GLU A 59 35.79 36.41 11.07
C GLU A 59 34.73 35.49 10.43
N LEU A 60 34.66 34.22 10.87
CA LEU A 60 33.64 33.26 10.45
C LEU A 60 32.24 33.61 10.99
N GLU A 61 32.15 34.46 12.03
CA GLU A 61 30.89 34.92 12.62
C GLU A 61 29.95 35.53 11.58
N ARG A 62 30.49 36.22 10.56
CA ARG A 62 29.71 36.83 9.47
C ARG A 62 29.00 35.81 8.58
N PHE A 63 29.36 34.54 8.68
CA PHE A 63 28.71 33.43 7.98
C PHE A 63 27.66 32.75 8.85
N CYS A 64 27.18 33.35 9.94
CA CYS A 64 26.00 32.83 10.63
C CYS A 64 24.77 32.79 9.67
N PRO A 65 24.11 31.63 9.49
CA PRO A 65 22.89 31.53 8.70
C PRO A 65 21.80 32.49 9.21
N LYS A 66 21.14 33.21 8.31
CA LYS A 66 19.98 34.03 8.67
C LYS A 66 18.72 33.17 8.64
N ILE A 67 18.14 32.95 9.82
CA ILE A 67 16.91 32.19 9.96
C ILE A 67 15.71 33.10 9.63
N PRO A 68 14.71 32.62 8.88
CA PRO A 68 13.48 33.36 8.66
C PRO A 68 12.79 33.73 9.99
N GLU A 69 12.26 34.94 10.10
CA GLU A 69 11.37 35.28 11.21
C GLU A 69 10.07 34.51 11.05
N VAL A 70 9.78 33.61 12.00
CA VAL A 70 8.55 32.80 12.04
C VAL A 70 7.73 33.23 13.24
N LEU A 71 6.44 33.48 13.04
CA LEU A 71 5.50 33.71 14.13
C LEU A 71 5.18 32.37 14.80
N ILE A 72 5.92 32.05 15.86
CA ILE A 72 5.72 30.83 16.65
C ILE A 72 4.57 31.09 17.64
N PRO A 73 3.47 30.30 17.62
CA PRO A 73 2.40 30.40 18.61
C PRO A 73 2.91 30.21 20.05
N GLU A 74 2.32 30.91 21.02
CA GLU A 74 2.72 30.81 22.44
C GLU A 74 2.57 29.39 23.00
N ASP A 75 1.63 28.60 22.47
CA ASP A 75 1.38 27.22 22.86
C ASP A 75 2.01 26.19 21.90
N TYR A 76 3.00 26.60 21.09
CA TYR A 76 3.75 25.68 20.25
C TYR A 76 4.61 24.72 21.10
N VAL A 77 4.53 23.43 20.76
CA VAL A 77 5.27 22.34 21.39
C VAL A 77 5.99 21.58 20.29
N ALA A 78 7.32 21.53 20.37
CA ALA A 78 8.12 20.78 19.41
C ALA A 78 8.11 19.28 19.75
N ALA A 79 7.39 18.48 18.96
CA ALA A 79 7.38 17.02 19.08
C ALA A 79 8.79 16.41 18.97
N SER A 80 9.68 17.05 18.21
CA SER A 80 11.10 16.68 18.11
C SER A 80 11.86 16.76 19.44
N ASP A 81 11.40 17.53 20.42
CA ASP A 81 12.07 17.62 21.74
C ASP A 81 11.81 16.39 22.62
N THR A 82 10.87 15.52 22.22
CA THR A 82 10.54 14.26 22.90
C THR A 82 10.86 13.03 22.05
N ALA A 83 11.81 13.15 21.11
CA ALA A 83 12.21 12.05 20.26
C ALA A 83 12.74 10.86 21.06
N LEU A 84 12.46 9.65 20.58
CA LEU A 84 12.89 8.39 21.19
C LEU A 84 13.74 7.59 20.22
N SER A 85 14.53 6.64 20.75
CA SER A 85 15.39 5.80 19.92
C SER A 85 14.56 4.96 18.97
N MET A 86 14.93 5.00 17.69
CA MET A 86 14.40 4.11 16.66
C MET A 86 15.27 2.86 16.52
N PRO A 87 14.69 1.71 16.10
CA PRO A 87 15.46 0.53 15.73
C PRO A 87 16.44 0.82 14.59
N ASP A 88 17.56 0.10 14.57
CA ASP A 88 18.48 0.13 13.43
C ASP A 88 18.04 -0.87 12.36
N TYR A 89 17.62 -0.36 11.21
CA TYR A 89 17.12 -1.16 10.08
C TYR A 89 18.23 -1.73 9.16
N ASP A 90 19.50 -1.50 9.52
CA ASP A 90 20.63 -2.20 8.91
C ASP A 90 21.09 -3.35 9.82
N TRP A 91 20.72 -4.57 9.42
CA TRP A 91 20.96 -5.80 10.18
C TRP A 91 22.45 -6.17 10.35
N ARG A 92 23.35 -5.50 9.62
CA ARG A 92 24.78 -5.80 9.63
C ARG A 92 25.43 -5.33 10.93
N ARG A 93 26.18 -6.24 11.58
CA ARG A 93 26.83 -6.01 12.87
C ARG A 93 27.98 -5.00 12.80
N VAL A 94 28.79 -5.06 11.75
CA VAL A 94 29.92 -4.14 11.54
C VAL A 94 29.70 -3.39 10.24
N ARG A 95 29.98 -2.08 10.27
CA ARG A 95 29.91 -1.18 9.12
C ARG A 95 31.26 -0.51 8.94
N GLY A 96 31.58 -0.21 7.70
CA GLY A 96 32.86 0.39 7.35
C GLY A 96 32.71 1.68 6.57
N LEU A 97 33.55 1.79 5.55
CA LEU A 97 33.70 2.97 4.70
C LEU A 97 32.39 3.41 4.05
N GLU A 98 31.40 2.53 3.86
CA GLU A 98 30.08 2.90 3.36
C GLU A 98 29.35 3.94 4.22
N THR A 99 29.78 4.11 5.48
CA THR A 99 29.24 5.10 6.42
C THR A 99 30.01 6.42 6.46
N LEU A 100 30.95 6.64 5.54
CA LEU A 100 31.86 7.80 5.56
C LEU A 100 31.15 9.16 5.70
N PHE A 101 29.95 9.29 5.09
CA PHE A 101 29.15 10.51 5.03
C PHE A 101 27.70 10.28 5.49
N SER A 102 27.43 9.27 6.31
CA SER A 102 26.08 8.98 6.81
C SER A 102 26.07 8.76 8.31
N LYS A 103 24.87 8.72 8.90
CA LYS A 103 24.67 8.49 10.34
C LYS A 103 25.44 7.25 10.80
N GLY A 104 26.32 7.44 11.79
CA GLY A 104 27.22 6.41 12.29
C GLY A 104 28.23 6.99 13.27
N ARG A 105 29.35 6.29 13.45
CA ARG A 105 30.36 6.66 14.47
C ARG A 105 31.20 7.90 14.13
N LEU A 106 31.18 8.37 12.88
CA LEU A 106 31.82 9.62 12.46
C LEU A 106 30.85 10.81 12.49
N LEU A 107 29.57 10.54 12.23
CA LEU A 107 28.47 11.50 12.17
C LEU A 107 27.34 10.94 13.03
N GLU A 108 27.35 11.33 14.29
CA GLU A 108 26.44 10.80 15.31
C GLU A 108 25.14 11.62 15.34
N ASP A 109 24.07 10.96 15.76
CA ASP A 109 22.73 11.52 15.98
C ASP A 109 22.44 11.37 17.47
N CYS A 110 22.43 12.49 18.18
CA CYS A 110 22.28 12.58 19.63
C CYS A 110 20.92 13.12 20.07
N ASP A 111 20.21 13.86 19.21
CA ASP A 111 18.84 14.31 19.46
C ASP A 111 17.76 13.34 18.97
N LEU A 112 18.16 12.22 18.34
CA LEU A 112 17.34 11.07 17.94
C LEU A 112 16.37 11.37 16.78
N ASP A 113 16.62 12.41 16.00
CA ASP A 113 15.81 12.81 14.84
C ASP A 113 16.19 12.09 13.53
N GLN A 114 17.18 11.19 13.56
CA GLN A 114 17.75 10.46 12.42
C GLN A 114 18.67 11.28 11.50
N ILE A 115 19.02 12.51 11.87
CA ILE A 115 19.95 13.40 11.17
C ILE A 115 21.19 13.61 12.05
N PRO A 116 22.41 13.51 11.50
CA PRO A 116 23.59 13.69 12.33
C PRO A 116 23.74 15.11 12.88
N ASP A 117 23.87 15.26 14.19
CA ASP A 117 24.05 16.51 14.92
C ASP A 117 25.41 16.60 15.65
N VAL A 118 26.24 15.56 15.52
CA VAL A 118 27.60 15.55 16.08
C VAL A 118 28.60 15.04 15.06
N MET A 119 29.61 15.85 14.76
CA MET A 119 30.78 15.46 13.97
C MET A 119 31.88 14.91 14.89
N ASN A 120 31.92 13.60 15.09
CA ASN A 120 32.90 12.93 15.96
C ASN A 120 34.15 12.47 15.20
N LEU A 121 34.89 13.43 14.64
CA LEU A 121 36.13 13.18 13.92
C LEU A 121 37.05 14.41 13.88
N HIS A 122 38.34 14.18 13.69
CA HIS A 122 39.29 15.24 13.33
C HIS A 122 40.23 14.82 12.20
N PHE A 123 40.74 15.80 11.47
CA PHE A 123 41.69 15.62 10.39
C PHE A 123 43.12 15.68 10.93
N VAL A 124 43.97 14.77 10.46
CA VAL A 124 45.40 14.77 10.73
C VAL A 124 46.13 14.94 9.41
N ILE A 125 46.72 16.12 9.23
CA ILE A 125 47.45 16.51 8.01
C ILE A 125 48.95 16.58 8.36
N PRO A 126 49.85 15.98 7.56
CA PRO A 126 51.30 16.10 7.76
C PRO A 126 51.78 17.56 7.78
N GLU A 127 52.77 17.88 8.61
CA GLU A 127 53.29 19.26 8.75
C GLU A 127 53.89 19.81 7.46
N ASP A 128 54.47 18.93 6.64
CA ASP A 128 55.11 19.21 5.35
C ASP A 128 54.20 18.94 4.14
N ALA A 129 52.89 18.74 4.36
CA ALA A 129 51.95 18.39 3.30
C ALA A 129 51.85 19.45 2.18
N GLU A 130 51.79 18.95 0.94
CA GLU A 130 51.58 19.78 -0.26
C GLU A 130 50.22 20.51 -0.26
N ASP A 131 50.11 21.58 -1.06
CA ASP A 131 48.88 22.38 -1.23
C ASP A 131 47.66 21.50 -1.59
N PHE A 132 47.84 20.51 -2.47
CA PHE A 132 46.78 19.59 -2.90
C PHE A 132 46.19 18.74 -1.77
N VAL A 133 46.96 18.44 -0.71
CA VAL A 133 46.44 17.73 0.47
C VAL A 133 45.45 18.60 1.23
N TYR A 134 45.77 19.89 1.38
CA TYR A 134 44.86 20.86 2.00
C TYR A 134 43.64 21.15 1.14
N GLU A 135 43.77 21.18 -0.18
CA GLU A 135 42.61 21.28 -1.07
C GLU A 135 41.69 20.04 -0.96
N ALA A 136 42.26 18.83 -0.95
CA ALA A 136 41.49 17.61 -0.71
C ALA A 136 40.80 17.64 0.67
N ALA A 137 41.50 18.11 1.71
CA ALA A 137 40.92 18.33 3.03
C ALA A 137 39.80 19.37 3.01
N CYS A 138 39.92 20.47 2.25
CA CYS A 138 38.83 21.44 2.09
C CYS A 138 37.58 20.77 1.50
N ASN A 139 37.72 19.90 0.51
CA ASN A 139 36.59 19.19 -0.10
C ASN A 139 35.91 18.23 0.89
N LEU A 140 36.67 17.43 1.64
CA LEU A 140 36.10 16.56 2.68
C LEU A 140 35.46 17.37 3.81
N ALA A 141 36.10 18.43 4.27
CA ALA A 141 35.57 19.31 5.31
C ALA A 141 34.24 19.96 4.87
N PHE A 142 34.17 20.41 3.61
CA PHE A 142 32.94 20.92 3.02
C PHE A 142 31.85 19.85 3.00
N ARG A 143 32.14 18.65 2.50
CA ARG A 143 31.16 17.54 2.45
C ARG A 143 30.69 17.14 3.85
N TYR A 144 31.59 17.07 4.84
CA TYR A 144 31.20 16.81 6.23
C TYR A 144 30.35 17.92 6.84
N GLY A 145 30.62 19.18 6.49
CA GLY A 145 29.75 20.29 6.88
C GLY A 145 28.33 20.12 6.31
N MET A 146 28.19 19.63 5.09
CA MET A 146 26.89 19.32 4.49
C MET A 146 26.18 18.17 5.22
N GLU A 147 26.89 17.17 5.74
CA GLU A 147 26.26 15.99 6.35
C GLU A 147 26.04 16.06 7.87
N THR A 148 26.02 17.25 8.45
CA THR A 148 25.64 17.43 9.86
C THR A 148 24.86 18.70 10.13
N THR A 149 23.99 18.68 11.15
CA THR A 149 23.26 19.84 11.68
C THR A 149 23.98 20.54 12.83
N ALA A 150 25.02 19.93 13.41
CA ALA A 150 25.86 20.60 14.39
C ALA A 150 27.30 20.05 14.49
N TYR A 151 28.22 20.93 14.90
CA TYR A 151 29.59 20.56 15.21
C TYR A 151 30.22 21.53 16.21
N GLU A 152 31.23 21.05 16.92
CA GLU A 152 31.98 21.81 17.92
C GLU A 152 33.47 21.49 17.84
N GLY A 153 34.31 22.49 18.08
CA GLY A 153 35.76 22.37 18.07
C GLY A 153 36.39 22.42 16.68
N ALA A 154 37.73 22.59 16.67
CA ALA A 154 38.51 22.61 15.43
C ALA A 154 38.54 21.22 14.78
N LEU A 155 38.36 21.19 13.46
CA LEU A 155 38.39 19.97 12.66
C LEU A 155 39.81 19.42 12.53
N ILE A 156 40.84 20.26 12.43
CA ILE A 156 42.23 19.78 12.33
C ILE A 156 42.80 19.62 13.75
N GLY A 157 43.13 18.39 14.11
CA GLY A 157 43.71 18.01 15.40
C GLY A 157 45.17 17.55 15.30
N ASP A 158 45.79 17.35 16.48
CA ASP A 158 47.11 16.74 16.57
C ASP A 158 47.03 15.21 16.37
N LYS A 159 48.14 14.60 15.94
CA LYS A 159 48.22 13.14 15.72
C LYS A 159 47.93 12.33 17.00
N GLU A 160 48.23 12.90 18.17
CA GLU A 160 47.99 12.30 19.49
C GLU A 160 46.55 12.53 20.00
N ALA A 161 45.72 13.29 19.28
CA ALA A 161 44.36 13.58 19.71
C ALA A 161 43.51 12.31 19.79
N LYS A 162 42.76 12.19 20.89
CA LYS A 162 41.84 11.08 21.14
C LYS A 162 40.58 11.26 20.27
N GLY A 163 40.01 10.17 19.76
CA GLY A 163 38.81 10.21 18.91
C GLY A 163 39.03 9.57 17.55
N ASN A 164 38.00 9.59 16.69
CA ASN A 164 38.11 9.08 15.33
C ASN A 164 38.89 10.06 14.44
N GLN A 165 39.65 9.53 13.48
CA GLN A 165 40.61 10.32 12.71
C GLN A 165 40.44 10.11 11.20
N ILE A 166 40.55 11.20 10.44
CA ILE A 166 40.80 11.18 8.98
C ILE A 166 42.26 11.60 8.76
N VAL A 167 43.12 10.65 8.40
CA VAL A 167 44.57 10.85 8.27
C VAL A 167 44.95 10.95 6.80
N PHE A 168 45.66 12.00 6.43
CA PHE A 168 46.16 12.18 5.07
C PHE A 168 47.57 11.62 4.94
N GLU A 169 47.79 10.78 3.92
CA GLU A 169 49.09 10.13 3.65
C GLU A 169 49.53 10.35 2.20
N GLU A 170 50.76 10.77 2.00
CA GLU A 170 51.32 10.88 0.65
C GLU A 170 51.70 9.51 0.09
N LYS A 171 50.98 9.08 -0.96
CA LYS A 171 51.25 7.86 -1.72
C LYS A 171 51.01 8.11 -3.21
N GLU A 172 51.60 7.28 -4.07
CA GLU A 172 51.34 7.34 -5.51
C GLU A 172 49.88 7.03 -5.86
N GLU A 173 49.29 6.08 -5.14
CA GLU A 173 47.92 5.60 -5.37
C GLU A 173 46.91 6.39 -4.54
N CYS A 174 45.83 6.82 -5.20
CA CYS A 174 44.73 7.51 -4.55
C CYS A 174 43.74 6.50 -3.96
N GLY A 175 43.41 6.62 -2.68
CA GLY A 175 42.48 5.71 -2.02
C GLY A 175 42.03 6.19 -0.64
N ILE A 176 40.98 5.55 -0.13
CA ILE A 176 40.48 5.72 1.23
C ILE A 176 40.40 4.33 1.88
N ASN A 177 41.05 4.15 3.01
CA ASN A 177 41.03 2.91 3.79
C ASN A 177 40.37 3.13 5.16
N TRP A 178 39.52 2.21 5.56
CA TRP A 178 38.83 2.18 6.85
C TRP A 178 39.48 1.14 7.76
N GLU A 179 39.92 1.59 8.94
CA GLU A 179 40.49 0.74 9.98
C GLU A 179 39.84 1.05 11.33
N GLU A 180 39.73 0.03 12.18
CA GLU A 180 39.40 0.21 13.58
C GLU A 180 40.62 -0.16 14.43
N VAL A 181 41.10 0.79 15.22
CA VAL A 181 42.31 0.64 16.06
C VAL A 181 41.96 1.10 17.46
N ASP A 182 42.14 0.22 18.45
CA ASP A 182 41.84 0.48 19.88
C ASP A 182 40.44 1.07 20.12
N GLY A 183 39.44 0.59 19.37
CA GLY A 183 38.05 1.04 19.47
C GLY A 183 37.78 2.42 18.86
N ARG A 184 38.68 2.96 18.03
CA ARG A 184 38.51 4.21 17.28
C ARG A 184 38.56 3.94 15.79
N ILE A 185 37.83 4.75 15.02
CA ILE A 185 37.89 4.69 13.56
C ILE A 185 39.06 5.52 13.07
N LEU A 186 39.84 4.91 12.18
CA LEU A 186 40.95 5.52 11.47
C LEU A 186 40.68 5.40 9.96
N VAL A 187 40.36 6.52 9.33
CA VAL A 187 40.20 6.62 7.88
C VAL A 187 41.47 7.19 7.28
N LYS A 188 42.17 6.44 6.44
CA LYS A 188 43.39 6.90 5.76
C LYS A 188 43.06 7.33 4.34
N VAL A 189 43.24 8.61 4.04
CA VAL A 189 43.10 9.18 2.70
C VAL A 189 44.50 9.30 2.10
N SER A 190 44.78 8.50 1.07
CA SER A 190 46.09 8.49 0.43
C SER A 190 46.06 9.05 -0.98
N GLY A 191 47.16 9.66 -1.40
CA GLY A 191 47.37 10.15 -2.77
C GLY A 191 48.37 11.31 -2.81
N ARG A 192 48.59 11.88 -3.99
CA ARG A 192 49.42 13.10 -4.15
C ARG A 192 49.02 13.93 -5.36
N GLY A 193 49.37 15.22 -5.33
CA GLY A 193 49.15 16.16 -6.42
C GLY A 193 47.68 16.29 -6.87
N GLN A 194 47.48 16.76 -8.10
CA GLN A 194 46.17 16.94 -8.72
C GLN A 194 45.29 15.67 -8.69
N LYS A 195 45.89 14.47 -8.79
CA LYS A 195 45.17 13.20 -8.79
C LYS A 195 44.42 12.95 -7.48
N LEU A 196 45.01 13.36 -6.34
CA LEU A 196 44.36 13.27 -5.03
C LEU A 196 43.14 14.18 -4.97
N LEU A 197 43.28 15.43 -5.42
CA LEU A 197 42.19 16.40 -5.44
C LEU A 197 41.01 15.89 -6.30
N GLU A 198 41.28 15.43 -7.51
CA GLU A 198 40.25 14.86 -8.41
C GLU A 198 39.55 13.64 -7.78
N PHE A 199 40.31 12.74 -7.15
CA PHE A 199 39.75 11.56 -6.52
C PHE A 199 38.87 11.91 -5.33
N VAL A 200 39.32 12.80 -4.44
CA VAL A 200 38.54 13.23 -3.28
C VAL A 200 37.32 14.03 -3.69
N ALA A 201 37.42 14.88 -4.72
CA ALA A 201 36.27 15.59 -5.29
C ALA A 201 35.22 14.61 -5.81
N ASP A 202 35.62 13.58 -6.56
CA ASP A 202 34.72 12.53 -7.05
C ASP A 202 34.06 11.72 -5.91
N ILE A 203 34.81 11.41 -4.85
CA ILE A 203 34.25 10.80 -3.63
C ILE A 203 33.22 11.73 -2.97
N CYS A 204 33.56 13.01 -2.79
CA CYS A 204 32.66 14.01 -2.20
C CYS A 204 31.45 14.33 -3.08
N GLU A 205 31.48 14.02 -4.37
CA GLU A 205 30.34 14.26 -5.27
C GLU A 205 29.43 13.05 -5.38
N HIS A 206 29.97 11.83 -5.44
CA HIS A 206 29.20 10.65 -5.80
C HIS A 206 29.07 9.59 -4.69
N PHE A 207 29.98 9.54 -3.71
CA PHE A 207 29.92 8.54 -2.64
C PHE A 207 28.90 8.96 -1.55
N PRO A 208 28.09 8.03 -0.98
CA PRO A 208 28.07 6.57 -1.18
C PRO A 208 27.03 6.08 -2.21
N MET A 209 26.47 6.95 -3.06
CA MET A 209 25.37 6.60 -3.96
C MET A 209 25.78 5.54 -4.99
N GLN A 210 24.88 4.60 -5.28
CA GLN A 210 24.98 3.53 -6.27
C GLN A 210 23.78 3.60 -7.24
N GLY A 211 23.53 4.81 -7.74
CA GLY A 211 22.33 5.15 -8.51
C GLY A 211 21.75 6.47 -8.02
N THR A 212 20.45 6.64 -8.19
CA THR A 212 19.71 7.84 -7.74
C THR A 212 19.22 7.73 -6.30
N PHE A 213 18.95 6.52 -5.80
CA PHE A 213 18.38 6.27 -4.47
C PHE A 213 19.23 5.31 -3.64
N ASP A 214 19.64 4.19 -4.24
CA ASP A 214 20.44 3.18 -3.56
C ASP A 214 21.82 3.68 -3.17
N THR A 215 22.30 3.26 -2.00
CA THR A 215 23.65 3.52 -1.48
C THR A 215 24.49 2.23 -1.42
N TRP A 216 25.78 2.36 -1.09
CA TRP A 216 26.60 1.20 -0.74
C TRP A 216 26.01 0.35 0.39
N THR A 217 25.35 0.95 1.39
CA THR A 217 24.67 0.19 2.45
C THR A 217 23.63 -0.76 1.86
N ASP A 218 22.82 -0.29 0.91
CA ASP A 218 21.83 -1.13 0.22
C ASP A 218 22.50 -2.25 -0.58
N ARG A 219 23.61 -1.95 -1.29
CA ARG A 219 24.34 -2.97 -2.07
C ARG A 219 24.98 -4.03 -1.18
N LEU A 220 25.50 -3.66 -0.03
CA LEU A 220 26.11 -4.59 0.93
C LEU A 220 25.05 -5.47 1.59
N LYS A 221 23.87 -4.92 1.89
CA LYS A 221 22.69 -5.71 2.31
C LYS A 221 22.27 -6.68 1.21
N GLU A 222 22.16 -6.25 -0.06
CA GLU A 222 21.83 -7.10 -1.21
C GLU A 222 22.84 -8.26 -1.38
N ILE A 223 24.14 -7.98 -1.29
CA ILE A 223 25.21 -8.99 -1.36
C ILE A 223 25.08 -9.98 -0.20
N GLY A 224 24.93 -9.49 1.03
CA GLY A 224 24.80 -10.34 2.21
C GLY A 224 23.56 -11.24 2.16
N THR A 225 22.41 -10.69 1.77
CA THR A 225 21.17 -11.46 1.54
C THR A 225 21.34 -12.50 0.42
N GLY A 226 22.05 -12.15 -0.65
CA GLY A 226 22.40 -13.09 -1.72
C GLY A 226 23.30 -14.22 -1.26
N LEU A 227 24.37 -13.94 -0.52
CA LEU A 227 25.25 -14.98 0.03
C LEU A 227 24.56 -15.89 1.05
N ARG A 228 23.39 -15.50 1.57
CA ARG A 228 22.48 -16.34 2.37
C ARG A 228 21.46 -17.12 1.52
N MET A 229 21.53 -17.07 0.19
CA MET A 229 20.64 -17.74 -0.77
C MET A 229 19.21 -17.15 -0.84
N HIS A 230 19.00 -15.92 -0.36
CA HIS A 230 17.69 -15.25 -0.37
C HIS A 230 17.45 -14.35 -1.60
N THR A 231 18.39 -14.27 -2.54
CA THR A 231 18.19 -13.58 -3.84
C THR A 231 18.58 -14.49 -5.00
N LEU A 232 18.12 -14.17 -6.21
CA LEU A 232 18.48 -14.92 -7.42
C LEU A 232 20.01 -14.97 -7.65
N ASP A 233 20.70 -13.85 -7.46
CA ASP A 233 22.17 -13.77 -7.58
C ASP A 233 22.86 -14.76 -6.64
N GLY A 234 22.38 -14.82 -5.40
CA GLY A 234 22.80 -15.80 -4.41
C GLY A 234 22.57 -17.24 -4.83
N GLN A 235 21.34 -17.54 -5.24
CA GLN A 235 20.95 -18.88 -5.65
C GLN A 235 21.74 -19.37 -6.87
N MET A 236 22.04 -18.49 -7.83
CA MET A 236 22.94 -18.77 -8.95
C MET A 236 24.36 -19.12 -8.47
N ALA A 237 24.89 -18.41 -7.47
CA ALA A 237 26.20 -18.72 -6.89
C ALA A 237 26.22 -20.12 -6.25
N TYR A 238 25.17 -20.50 -5.52
CA TYR A 238 25.06 -21.86 -4.96
C TYR A 238 24.89 -22.93 -6.04
N VAL A 239 24.13 -22.66 -7.11
CA VAL A 239 24.06 -23.55 -8.28
C VAL A 239 25.46 -23.77 -8.88
N LYS A 240 26.21 -22.68 -9.13
CA LYS A 240 27.58 -22.78 -9.69
C LYS A 240 28.54 -23.51 -8.76
N ALA A 241 28.40 -23.33 -7.45
CA ALA A 241 29.30 -23.91 -6.45
C ALA A 241 29.08 -25.42 -6.22
N TYR A 242 27.83 -25.88 -6.32
CA TYR A 242 27.45 -27.22 -5.83
C TYR A 242 26.66 -28.08 -6.81
N ALA A 243 25.97 -27.49 -7.80
CA ALA A 243 25.12 -28.24 -8.70
C ALA A 243 25.90 -28.80 -9.91
N GLY A 244 25.52 -30.01 -10.33
CA GLY A 244 26.00 -30.65 -11.55
C GLY A 244 24.85 -31.10 -12.46
N GLN A 245 25.17 -31.71 -13.59
CA GLN A 245 24.19 -32.16 -14.57
C GLN A 245 23.07 -32.99 -13.93
N GLY A 246 21.82 -32.61 -14.21
CA GLY A 246 20.62 -33.26 -13.69
C GLY A 246 20.05 -32.64 -12.41
N ALA A 247 20.68 -31.61 -11.85
CA ALA A 247 20.13 -30.90 -10.69
C ALA A 247 18.90 -30.04 -11.05
N ARG A 248 18.05 -29.80 -10.06
CA ARG A 248 16.84 -28.97 -10.17
C ARG A 248 16.94 -27.81 -9.19
N ALA A 249 16.85 -26.58 -9.67
CA ALA A 249 16.95 -25.38 -8.86
C ALA A 249 15.58 -24.70 -8.79
N PHE A 250 15.02 -24.62 -7.58
CA PHE A 250 13.82 -23.88 -7.25
C PHE A 250 14.27 -22.53 -6.69
N VAL A 251 14.12 -21.48 -7.48
CA VAL A 251 14.78 -20.19 -7.29
C VAL A 251 13.74 -19.06 -7.30
N ASP A 252 14.20 -17.87 -6.93
CA ASP A 252 13.46 -16.62 -6.83
C ASP A 252 12.52 -16.37 -8.04
N PRO A 253 11.35 -15.74 -7.85
CA PRO A 253 10.42 -15.44 -8.94
C PRO A 253 11.02 -14.71 -10.14
N ALA A 254 12.04 -13.86 -9.94
CA ALA A 254 12.74 -13.16 -11.02
C ALA A 254 13.41 -14.10 -12.04
N ALA A 255 13.55 -15.40 -11.71
CA ALA A 255 14.06 -16.41 -12.63
C ALA A 255 13.11 -16.72 -13.80
N GLU A 256 11.81 -16.45 -13.68
CA GLU A 256 10.84 -16.79 -14.75
C GLU A 256 11.10 -15.95 -16.00
N GLU A 257 11.33 -14.64 -15.85
CA GLU A 257 11.66 -13.73 -16.96
C GLU A 257 13.03 -14.04 -17.58
N ASN A 258 13.95 -14.58 -16.77
CA ASN A 258 15.34 -14.86 -17.18
C ASN A 258 15.62 -16.33 -17.48
N LYS A 259 14.60 -17.19 -17.51
CA LYS A 259 14.75 -18.65 -17.55
C LYS A 259 15.60 -19.14 -18.72
N ALA A 260 15.36 -18.62 -19.92
CA ALA A 260 16.12 -19.00 -21.11
C ALA A 260 17.61 -18.63 -21.00
N GLN A 261 17.92 -17.51 -20.34
CA GLN A 261 19.30 -17.11 -20.07
C GLN A 261 19.95 -18.00 -19.01
N LEU A 262 19.22 -18.34 -17.93
CA LEU A 262 19.69 -19.22 -16.87
C LEU A 262 20.00 -20.64 -17.39
N GLU A 263 19.11 -21.23 -18.18
CA GLU A 263 19.30 -22.56 -18.77
C GLU A 263 20.47 -22.61 -19.75
N LYS A 264 20.75 -21.48 -20.42
CA LYS A 264 21.94 -21.33 -21.28
C LYS A 264 23.22 -21.22 -20.47
N GLU A 265 23.19 -20.51 -19.35
CA GLU A 265 24.35 -20.30 -18.48
C GLU A 265 24.72 -21.57 -17.70
N PHE A 266 23.72 -22.33 -17.24
CA PHE A 266 23.89 -23.55 -16.45
C PHE A 266 23.32 -24.77 -17.20
N PRO A 267 24.01 -25.24 -18.26
CA PRO A 267 23.52 -26.33 -19.08
C PRO A 267 23.35 -27.62 -18.26
N GLY A 268 22.19 -28.25 -18.40
CA GLY A 268 21.86 -29.47 -17.68
C GLY A 268 21.27 -29.25 -16.28
N ILE A 269 21.03 -28.00 -15.88
CA ILE A 269 20.25 -27.64 -14.70
C ILE A 269 18.85 -27.20 -15.15
N THR A 270 17.81 -27.62 -14.41
CA THR A 270 16.45 -27.13 -14.66
C THR A 270 16.05 -26.11 -13.61
N PHE A 271 15.61 -24.93 -14.03
CA PHE A 271 15.16 -23.84 -13.14
C PHE A 271 13.63 -23.79 -13.05
N TYR A 272 13.16 -23.54 -11.84
CA TYR A 272 11.76 -23.31 -11.51
C TYR A 272 11.64 -22.10 -10.59
N ASN A 273 10.67 -21.22 -10.83
CA ASN A 273 10.22 -20.29 -9.79
C ASN A 273 9.64 -21.11 -8.62
N TYR A 274 10.20 -20.98 -7.42
CA TYR A 274 9.79 -21.77 -6.26
C TYR A 274 8.35 -21.48 -5.82
N LYS A 275 7.89 -20.24 -6.03
CA LYS A 275 6.53 -19.74 -5.76
C LYS A 275 5.55 -19.97 -6.92
N SER A 276 5.97 -20.62 -8.02
CA SER A 276 5.07 -20.94 -9.13
C SER A 276 4.06 -22.03 -8.74
N GLU A 277 2.90 -21.99 -9.40
CA GLU A 277 1.78 -22.86 -9.10
C GLU A 277 2.08 -24.33 -9.44
N LYS A 278 1.80 -25.23 -8.49
CA LYS A 278 1.78 -26.67 -8.66
C LYS A 278 0.40 -27.21 -8.28
N LYS A 279 -0.36 -27.70 -9.26
CA LYS A 279 -1.68 -28.30 -9.02
C LYS A 279 -1.55 -29.53 -8.11
N GLU A 280 -2.23 -29.52 -6.97
CA GLU A 280 -2.30 -30.64 -6.04
C GLU A 280 -3.50 -31.53 -6.37
N TYR A 281 -4.68 -30.94 -6.51
CA TYR A 281 -5.90 -31.63 -6.94
C TYR A 281 -6.90 -30.68 -7.57
N GLU A 282 -7.90 -31.26 -8.23
CA GLU A 282 -9.03 -30.58 -8.85
C GLU A 282 -10.28 -31.44 -8.64
N VAL A 283 -11.37 -30.82 -8.21
CA VAL A 283 -12.65 -31.48 -7.95
C VAL A 283 -13.76 -30.68 -8.62
N GLU A 284 -14.60 -31.37 -9.39
CA GLU A 284 -15.84 -30.83 -9.95
C GLU A 284 -17.03 -31.31 -9.12
N TYR A 285 -17.93 -30.40 -8.76
CA TYR A 285 -19.14 -30.70 -8.00
C TYR A 285 -20.36 -30.65 -8.91
N ASP A 286 -21.20 -31.70 -8.84
CA ASP A 286 -22.50 -31.74 -9.52
C ASP A 286 -23.56 -31.08 -8.65
N ILE A 287 -24.18 -30.00 -9.15
CA ILE A 287 -25.13 -29.16 -8.41
C ILE A 287 -26.47 -29.17 -9.14
N GLY A 288 -27.54 -29.61 -8.48
CA GLY A 288 -28.90 -29.59 -9.07
C GLY A 288 -29.39 -28.16 -9.32
N TRP A 289 -30.17 -27.96 -10.38
CA TRP A 289 -30.68 -26.64 -10.77
C TRP A 289 -31.97 -26.29 -10.00
N GLU A 290 -32.04 -25.13 -9.35
CA GLU A 290 -33.22 -24.72 -8.56
C GLU A 290 -34.52 -24.66 -9.39
N VAL A 291 -34.44 -24.34 -10.69
CA VAL A 291 -35.61 -24.32 -11.57
C VAL A 291 -36.18 -25.72 -11.79
N ASP A 292 -35.32 -26.74 -11.86
CA ASP A 292 -35.76 -28.13 -11.98
C ASP A 292 -36.36 -28.63 -10.66
N ASP A 293 -35.86 -28.15 -9.52
CA ASP A 293 -36.46 -28.42 -8.21
C ASP A 293 -37.86 -27.80 -8.12
N LEU A 294 -38.04 -26.55 -8.56
CA LEU A 294 -39.34 -25.88 -8.64
C LEU A 294 -40.30 -26.63 -9.57
N ARG A 295 -39.86 -27.02 -10.77
CA ARG A 295 -40.69 -27.82 -11.71
C ARG A 295 -41.13 -29.13 -11.07
N THR A 296 -40.22 -29.83 -10.40
CA THR A 296 -40.52 -31.09 -9.70
C THR A 296 -41.54 -30.87 -8.58
N LEU A 297 -41.41 -29.77 -7.83
CA LEU A 297 -42.35 -29.42 -6.77
C LEU A 297 -43.74 -29.09 -7.31
N LEU A 298 -43.82 -28.33 -8.40
CA LEU A 298 -45.09 -27.98 -9.08
C LEU A 298 -45.82 -29.23 -9.57
N GLU A 299 -45.13 -30.16 -10.23
CA GLU A 299 -45.72 -31.42 -10.70
C GLU A 299 -46.22 -32.30 -9.53
N ASN A 300 -45.44 -32.41 -8.46
CA ASN A 300 -45.76 -33.29 -7.34
C ASN A 300 -46.82 -32.72 -6.39
N LYS A 301 -46.85 -31.40 -6.19
CA LYS A 301 -47.66 -30.77 -5.14
C LYS A 301 -48.75 -29.83 -5.64
N VAL A 302 -48.65 -29.28 -6.86
CA VAL A 302 -49.59 -28.26 -7.36
C VAL A 302 -50.52 -28.84 -8.43
N TYR A 303 -50.01 -29.17 -9.61
CA TYR A 303 -50.86 -29.40 -10.78
C TYR A 303 -51.94 -30.46 -10.54
N GLY A 304 -51.61 -31.61 -9.94
CA GLY A 304 -52.60 -32.68 -9.71
C GLY A 304 -53.71 -32.41 -8.67
N LYS A 305 -53.73 -31.25 -7.99
CA LYS A 305 -54.56 -31.03 -6.79
C LYS A 305 -55.47 -29.80 -6.83
N LEU A 306 -55.53 -29.08 -7.94
CA LEU A 306 -56.29 -27.83 -8.07
C LEU A 306 -57.75 -28.07 -8.51
N ASP A 307 -58.70 -27.30 -7.96
CA ASP A 307 -60.06 -27.21 -8.48
C ASP A 307 -60.12 -26.20 -9.66
N PRO A 308 -60.57 -26.61 -10.87
CA PRO A 308 -60.70 -25.73 -12.03
C PRO A 308 -61.56 -24.46 -11.81
N GLU A 309 -62.48 -24.48 -10.85
CA GLU A 309 -63.37 -23.34 -10.56
C GLU A 309 -62.78 -22.38 -9.51
N SER A 310 -61.66 -22.74 -8.87
CA SER A 310 -61.01 -21.90 -7.86
C SER A 310 -60.21 -20.74 -8.47
N ARG A 311 -60.15 -19.63 -7.73
CA ARG A 311 -59.20 -18.54 -8.01
C ARG A 311 -57.82 -18.91 -7.48
N ILE A 312 -56.86 -19.07 -8.38
CA ILE A 312 -55.49 -19.46 -8.04
C ILE A 312 -54.56 -18.25 -8.10
N SER A 313 -53.79 -18.06 -7.03
CA SER A 313 -52.62 -17.19 -7.00
C SER A 313 -51.41 -18.01 -6.60
N LEU A 314 -50.38 -18.02 -7.44
CA LEU A 314 -49.13 -18.74 -7.23
C LEU A 314 -48.00 -17.74 -7.20
N GLN A 315 -47.21 -17.78 -6.14
CA GLN A 315 -46.02 -16.96 -6.01
C GLN A 315 -44.82 -17.88 -5.81
N ALA A 316 -43.77 -17.71 -6.60
CA ALA A 316 -42.51 -18.39 -6.42
C ALA A 316 -41.37 -17.38 -6.34
N ALA A 317 -40.28 -17.76 -5.67
CA ALA A 317 -39.03 -17.03 -5.70
C ALA A 317 -37.88 -18.01 -5.99
N VAL A 318 -37.04 -17.66 -6.96
CA VAL A 318 -35.82 -18.39 -7.38
C VAL A 318 -34.70 -17.36 -7.58
N SER A 319 -33.45 -17.73 -7.35
CA SER A 319 -32.32 -16.79 -7.47
C SER A 319 -31.98 -16.43 -8.92
N GLU A 320 -32.57 -17.11 -9.90
CA GLU A 320 -32.41 -16.85 -11.34
C GLU A 320 -32.52 -15.39 -11.83
N ASP A 321 -31.77 -15.09 -12.90
CA ASP A 321 -31.89 -13.89 -13.72
C ASP A 321 -33.33 -13.63 -14.21
N LYS A 322 -33.67 -12.35 -14.38
CA LYS A 322 -35.01 -11.90 -14.75
C LYS A 322 -35.57 -12.63 -15.98
N LYS A 323 -34.77 -12.86 -17.02
CA LYS A 323 -35.25 -13.52 -18.25
C LYS A 323 -35.70 -14.96 -17.98
N VAL A 324 -34.96 -15.69 -17.14
CA VAL A 324 -35.30 -17.08 -16.79
C VAL A 324 -36.58 -17.10 -15.95
N ARG A 325 -36.72 -16.16 -15.01
CA ARG A 325 -37.93 -16.02 -14.19
C ARG A 325 -39.18 -15.68 -15.01
N GLU A 326 -39.08 -14.75 -15.96
CA GLU A 326 -40.17 -14.41 -16.89
C GLU A 326 -40.59 -15.61 -17.75
N MET A 327 -39.62 -16.40 -18.23
CA MET A 327 -39.89 -17.64 -18.95
C MET A 327 -40.62 -18.67 -18.08
N LEU A 328 -40.21 -18.81 -16.82
CA LEU A 328 -40.80 -19.72 -15.86
C LEU A 328 -42.22 -19.29 -15.45
N GLU A 329 -42.44 -18.00 -15.22
CA GLU A 329 -43.76 -17.43 -14.95
C GLU A 329 -44.74 -17.75 -16.07
N LYS A 330 -44.30 -17.56 -17.32
CA LYS A 330 -45.09 -17.90 -18.51
C LYS A 330 -45.34 -19.41 -18.63
N GLU A 331 -44.33 -20.24 -18.41
CA GLU A 331 -44.43 -21.70 -18.42
C GLU A 331 -45.51 -22.19 -17.45
N ILE A 332 -45.47 -21.69 -16.20
CA ILE A 332 -46.42 -22.04 -15.14
C ILE A 332 -47.83 -21.52 -15.49
N THR A 333 -47.94 -20.28 -15.95
CA THR A 333 -49.22 -19.67 -16.36
C THR A 333 -49.90 -20.48 -17.46
N ASP A 334 -49.16 -20.79 -18.54
CA ASP A 334 -49.67 -21.57 -19.68
C ASP A 334 -50.10 -22.98 -19.23
N ARG A 335 -49.37 -23.57 -18.29
CA ARG A 335 -49.69 -24.89 -17.74
C ARG A 335 -50.98 -24.85 -16.92
N LEU A 336 -51.14 -23.88 -16.02
CA LEU A 336 -52.35 -23.70 -15.22
C LEU A 336 -53.59 -23.44 -16.09
N MET A 337 -53.46 -22.61 -17.12
CA MET A 337 -54.55 -22.36 -18.08
C MET A 337 -54.95 -23.64 -18.84
N LYS A 338 -53.98 -24.47 -19.26
CA LYS A 338 -54.25 -25.77 -19.91
C LYS A 338 -55.01 -26.75 -19.01
N MET A 339 -54.96 -26.55 -17.69
CA MET A 339 -55.65 -27.37 -16.71
C MET A 339 -57.07 -26.88 -16.40
N GLY A 340 -57.51 -25.78 -17.02
CA GLY A 340 -58.86 -25.24 -16.87
C GLY A 340 -58.99 -24.10 -15.86
N ILE A 341 -57.89 -23.69 -15.21
CA ILE A 341 -57.89 -22.54 -14.30
C ILE A 341 -58.08 -21.25 -15.10
N ARG A 342 -59.11 -20.47 -14.75
CA ARG A 342 -59.40 -19.19 -15.39
C ARG A 342 -58.60 -18.07 -14.73
N GLU A 343 -57.84 -17.32 -15.54
CA GLU A 343 -57.06 -16.15 -15.11
C GLU A 343 -56.14 -16.43 -13.89
N PRO A 344 -55.24 -17.44 -13.94
CA PRO A 344 -54.30 -17.68 -12.86
C PRO A 344 -53.38 -16.47 -12.66
N ARG A 345 -53.17 -16.06 -11.41
CA ARG A 345 -52.16 -15.05 -11.06
C ARG A 345 -50.87 -15.78 -10.71
N VAL A 346 -49.85 -15.62 -11.53
CA VAL A 346 -48.53 -16.22 -11.29
C VAL A 346 -47.53 -15.09 -11.16
N THR A 347 -46.63 -15.18 -10.18
CA THR A 347 -45.51 -14.24 -10.02
C THR A 347 -44.27 -15.02 -9.65
N VAL A 348 -43.19 -14.85 -10.42
CA VAL A 348 -41.88 -15.47 -10.13
C VAL A 348 -40.86 -14.37 -9.84
N LEU A 349 -40.55 -14.17 -8.56
CA LEU A 349 -39.63 -13.13 -8.09
C LEU A 349 -38.19 -13.64 -7.96
N CYS A 350 -37.25 -12.71 -7.87
CA CYS A 350 -35.89 -13.05 -7.49
C CYS A 350 -35.85 -13.38 -6.00
N SER A 351 -35.21 -14.51 -5.63
CA SER A 351 -35.02 -14.89 -4.23
C SER A 351 -33.93 -14.08 -3.53
N TYR A 352 -33.01 -13.48 -4.30
CA TYR A 352 -32.09 -12.43 -3.85
C TYR A 352 -32.80 -11.07 -3.88
N LYS A 353 -32.64 -10.28 -2.81
CA LYS A 353 -33.33 -8.99 -2.60
C LYS A 353 -34.83 -9.02 -2.95
N GLN A 354 -35.56 -9.93 -2.31
CA GLN A 354 -36.98 -10.18 -2.61
C GLN A 354 -37.87 -8.93 -2.51
N GLY A 355 -37.58 -8.04 -1.56
CA GLY A 355 -38.29 -6.76 -1.42
C GLY A 355 -38.09 -5.86 -2.64
N PHE A 356 -36.84 -5.74 -3.11
CA PHE A 356 -36.51 -4.97 -4.31
C PHE A 356 -37.17 -5.56 -5.55
N SER A 357 -37.08 -6.88 -5.76
CA SER A 357 -37.73 -7.57 -6.89
C SER A 357 -39.25 -7.43 -6.86
N TRP A 358 -39.86 -7.59 -5.68
CA TRP A 358 -41.31 -7.38 -5.50
C TRP A 358 -41.74 -5.96 -5.90
N ILE A 359 -41.08 -4.94 -5.35
CA ILE A 359 -41.45 -3.55 -5.61
C ILE A 359 -41.18 -3.18 -7.07
N SER A 360 -39.97 -3.41 -7.58
CA SER A 360 -39.57 -3.00 -8.92
C SER A 360 -40.31 -3.74 -10.04
N GLU A 361 -40.55 -5.04 -9.88
CA GLU A 361 -41.10 -5.88 -10.95
C GLU A 361 -42.62 -6.03 -10.87
N THR A 362 -43.21 -5.92 -9.68
CA THR A 362 -44.66 -6.15 -9.48
C THR A 362 -45.41 -4.89 -9.08
N GLU A 363 -44.88 -4.07 -8.17
CA GLU A 363 -45.62 -2.94 -7.61
C GLU A 363 -45.46 -1.67 -8.44
N VAL A 364 -44.25 -1.31 -8.84
CA VAL A 364 -43.97 -0.13 -9.69
C VAL A 364 -44.81 -0.11 -10.97
N PRO A 365 -44.99 -1.22 -11.72
CA PRO A 365 -45.89 -1.25 -12.87
C PRO A 365 -47.33 -0.83 -12.54
N LYS A 366 -47.85 -1.20 -11.36
CA LYS A 366 -49.19 -0.82 -10.89
C LYS A 366 -49.22 0.64 -10.44
N LEU A 367 -48.17 1.12 -9.78
CA LEU A 367 -48.07 2.50 -9.31
C LEU A 367 -48.18 3.50 -10.47
N LYS A 368 -47.61 3.17 -11.64
CA LYS A 368 -47.71 3.98 -12.87
C LYS A 368 -49.12 4.20 -13.38
N GLU A 369 -50.08 3.34 -13.00
CA GLU A 369 -51.47 3.48 -13.44
C GLU A 369 -52.18 4.65 -12.74
N TYR A 370 -51.66 5.10 -11.59
CA TYR A 370 -52.22 6.19 -10.79
C TYR A 370 -51.62 7.54 -11.17
N ARG A 371 -52.40 8.35 -11.91
CA ARG A 371 -51.96 9.68 -12.38
C ARG A 371 -51.81 10.73 -11.27
N ASP A 372 -52.50 10.53 -10.16
CA ASP A 372 -52.47 11.40 -8.99
C ASP A 372 -51.55 10.87 -7.89
N LEU A 373 -50.71 9.87 -8.19
CA LEU A 373 -49.69 9.37 -7.26
C LEU A 373 -48.76 10.51 -6.84
N LYS A 374 -48.61 10.68 -5.53
CA LYS A 374 -47.78 11.72 -4.93
C LYS A 374 -46.69 11.15 -4.03
N THR A 375 -47.05 10.18 -3.18
CA THR A 375 -46.15 9.65 -2.15
C THR A 375 -46.22 8.13 -2.13
N VAL A 376 -45.08 7.48 -1.96
CA VAL A 376 -44.96 6.04 -1.75
C VAL A 376 -44.35 5.81 -0.38
N GLU A 377 -45.12 5.22 0.53
CA GLU A 377 -44.63 4.81 1.84
C GLU A 377 -44.30 3.32 1.81
N ILE A 378 -43.07 2.96 2.21
CA ILE A 378 -42.61 1.57 2.30
C ILE A 378 -42.28 1.28 3.76
N TYR A 379 -43.12 0.46 4.38
CA TYR A 379 -42.92 -0.03 5.73
C TYR A 379 -42.08 -1.32 5.67
N PHE A 380 -41.03 -1.42 6.48
CA PHE A 380 -40.27 -2.65 6.68
C PHE A 380 -40.34 -3.09 8.13
N ARG A 381 -40.45 -4.40 8.36
CA ARG A 381 -40.33 -4.98 9.70
C ARG A 381 -38.85 -5.04 10.08
N PRO A 382 -38.43 -4.57 11.27
CA PRO A 382 -37.03 -4.71 11.68
C PRO A 382 -36.64 -6.18 11.87
N PHE A 383 -35.42 -6.54 11.47
CA PHE A 383 -34.90 -7.90 11.54
C PHE A 383 -34.30 -8.17 12.91
N LEU A 384 -35.11 -8.68 13.83
CA LEU A 384 -34.74 -8.90 15.23
C LEU A 384 -34.91 -10.36 15.64
N GLN A 385 -34.11 -10.77 16.62
CA GLN A 385 -34.26 -12.06 17.28
C GLN A 385 -35.65 -12.22 17.90
N PRO A 386 -36.22 -13.44 17.91
CA PRO A 386 -37.48 -13.69 18.59
C PRO A 386 -37.48 -13.21 20.04
N GLY A 387 -38.41 -12.30 20.37
CA GLY A 387 -38.55 -11.72 21.72
C GLY A 387 -37.72 -10.45 21.97
N VAL A 388 -36.86 -10.04 21.04
CA VAL A 388 -36.16 -8.75 21.10
C VAL A 388 -37.02 -7.67 20.45
N THR A 389 -37.19 -6.55 21.16
CA THR A 389 -38.00 -5.40 20.71
C THR A 389 -37.22 -4.09 20.63
N GLU A 390 -36.01 -4.06 21.20
CA GLU A 390 -35.10 -2.91 21.15
C GLU A 390 -34.04 -3.10 20.07
N TRP A 391 -33.68 -2.02 19.36
CA TRP A 391 -32.64 -2.01 18.35
C TRP A 391 -31.30 -1.62 18.97
N LYS A 392 -30.25 -2.41 18.68
CA LYS A 392 -28.88 -2.09 19.09
C LYS A 392 -28.17 -1.33 17.96
N ASP A 393 -27.37 -0.35 18.36
CA ASP A 393 -26.54 0.47 17.48
C ASP A 393 -25.09 0.43 18.00
N GLU A 394 -24.25 -0.33 17.33
CA GLU A 394 -22.82 -0.55 17.62
C GLU A 394 -21.97 0.51 16.88
N ASP A 395 -20.70 0.71 17.23
CA ASP A 395 -19.82 1.66 16.53
C ASP A 395 -19.25 1.04 15.23
N GLY A 396 -19.37 1.74 14.11
CA GLY A 396 -18.87 1.31 12.79
C GLY A 396 -17.93 2.31 12.10
N ALA A 397 -17.30 3.23 12.85
CA ALA A 397 -16.40 4.24 12.28
C ALA A 397 -15.10 3.66 11.66
N VAL A 398 -14.63 2.53 12.20
CA VAL A 398 -13.39 1.85 11.77
C VAL A 398 -13.62 0.34 11.62
N PRO A 399 -12.89 -0.35 10.71
CA PRO A 399 -12.99 -1.79 10.57
C PRO A 399 -12.63 -2.55 11.85
N SER A 400 -13.38 -3.62 12.14
CA SER A 400 -13.11 -4.55 13.24
C SER A 400 -12.54 -5.86 12.71
N TYR A 401 -11.22 -6.03 12.77
CA TYR A 401 -10.55 -7.22 12.25
C TYR A 401 -10.68 -8.48 13.13
N SER A 402 -11.30 -8.38 14.31
CA SER A 402 -11.39 -9.45 15.31
C SER A 402 -12.69 -10.27 15.20
N ASN A 403 -12.89 -10.98 14.08
CA ASN A 403 -13.97 -11.98 13.93
C ASN A 403 -13.63 -13.31 14.65
N ILE A 404 -13.27 -13.22 15.94
CA ILE A 404 -12.85 -14.34 16.79
C ILE A 404 -13.67 -14.43 18.10
N GLU A 405 -14.51 -13.44 18.38
CA GLU A 405 -15.40 -13.45 19.53
C GLU A 405 -16.49 -14.52 19.37
N LYS A 406 -16.81 -15.20 20.48
CA LYS A 406 -17.70 -16.36 20.49
C LYS A 406 -19.02 -16.02 21.18
N ASP A 407 -20.08 -15.97 20.40
CA ASP A 407 -21.46 -15.93 20.86
C ASP A 407 -22.35 -16.71 19.86
N PRO A 408 -22.75 -17.95 20.16
CA PRO A 408 -23.54 -18.79 19.26
C PRO A 408 -24.96 -18.24 18.99
N GLU A 409 -25.48 -17.38 19.86
CA GLU A 409 -26.81 -16.79 19.70
C GLU A 409 -26.76 -15.40 19.05
N ARG A 410 -25.57 -14.85 18.78
CA ARG A 410 -25.42 -13.58 18.05
C ARG A 410 -25.94 -13.71 16.63
N TRP A 411 -26.75 -12.75 16.21
CA TRP A 411 -27.09 -12.57 14.78
C TRP A 411 -26.12 -11.55 14.18
N TYR A 412 -25.55 -11.85 13.02
CA TYR A 412 -24.70 -10.89 12.29
C TYR A 412 -25.53 -9.82 11.58
N ASP A 413 -26.73 -10.19 11.17
CA ASP A 413 -27.71 -9.33 10.49
C ASP A 413 -28.06 -8.09 11.33
N MET A 414 -28.08 -6.93 10.68
CA MET A 414 -28.47 -5.69 11.34
C MET A 414 -30.00 -5.56 11.44
N PRO A 415 -30.53 -4.83 12.45
CA PRO A 415 -31.97 -4.57 12.58
C PRO A 415 -32.62 -3.98 11.32
N ILE A 416 -31.85 -3.23 10.53
CA ILE A 416 -32.31 -2.58 9.31
C ILE A 416 -32.14 -3.42 8.05
N ARG A 417 -31.75 -4.70 8.14
CA ARG A 417 -31.41 -5.52 6.97
C ARG A 417 -32.44 -5.46 5.84
N TYR A 418 -33.73 -5.52 6.15
CA TYR A 418 -34.76 -5.44 5.13
C TYR A 418 -34.85 -4.06 4.47
N LEU A 419 -34.45 -2.98 5.14
CA LEU A 419 -34.21 -1.69 4.48
C LEU A 419 -32.97 -1.75 3.58
N GLN A 420 -31.90 -2.42 4.01
CA GLN A 420 -30.68 -2.56 3.22
C GLN A 420 -30.93 -3.31 1.90
N GLU A 421 -31.66 -4.43 1.96
CA GLU A 421 -32.07 -5.22 0.79
C GLU A 421 -32.95 -4.44 -0.20
N LEU A 422 -33.51 -3.28 0.20
CA LEU A 422 -34.26 -2.39 -0.67
C LEU A 422 -33.39 -1.36 -1.37
N TYR A 423 -32.14 -1.15 -1.03
CA TYR A 423 -31.30 -0.20 -1.76
C TYR A 423 -31.04 -0.71 -3.21
N PRO A 424 -31.08 0.15 -4.26
CA PRO A 424 -31.52 1.55 -4.33
C PRO A 424 -32.96 1.72 -4.91
N ILE A 425 -33.99 1.13 -4.29
CA ILE A 425 -35.37 1.11 -4.83
C ILE A 425 -36.00 2.49 -5.02
N GLU A 426 -35.54 3.50 -4.27
CA GLU A 426 -35.96 4.89 -4.47
C GLU A 426 -35.71 5.34 -5.90
N ASP A 427 -34.51 5.10 -6.42
CA ASP A 427 -34.11 5.53 -7.76
C ASP A 427 -34.97 4.84 -8.84
N VAL A 428 -35.36 3.58 -8.61
CA VAL A 428 -36.29 2.86 -9.49
C VAL A 428 -37.69 3.47 -9.44
N ILE A 429 -38.23 3.74 -8.25
CA ILE A 429 -39.58 4.30 -8.11
C ILE A 429 -39.66 5.70 -8.72
N THR A 430 -38.69 6.56 -8.42
CA THR A 430 -38.64 7.95 -8.90
C THR A 430 -38.50 7.99 -10.42
N ALA A 431 -37.57 7.22 -11.00
CA ALA A 431 -37.37 7.16 -12.44
C ALA A 431 -38.63 6.68 -13.18
N GLU A 432 -39.35 5.71 -12.62
CA GLU A 432 -40.46 5.04 -13.28
C GLU A 432 -41.83 5.70 -13.05
N THR A 433 -42.00 6.43 -11.95
CA THR A 433 -43.28 7.09 -11.60
C THR A 433 -43.24 8.60 -11.72
N GLY A 434 -42.05 9.22 -11.68
CA GLY A 434 -41.86 10.66 -11.76
C GLY A 434 -42.16 11.43 -10.48
N ILE A 435 -42.38 10.75 -9.34
CA ILE A 435 -42.48 11.42 -8.04
C ILE A 435 -41.09 11.86 -7.55
N ASP A 436 -41.05 12.90 -6.72
CA ASP A 436 -39.82 13.37 -6.11
C ASP A 436 -39.26 12.34 -5.11
N ALA A 437 -37.94 12.28 -4.99
CA ALA A 437 -37.22 11.31 -4.16
C ALA A 437 -37.61 11.39 -2.66
N ASP A 438 -37.84 12.59 -2.16
CA ASP A 438 -38.33 12.86 -0.81
C ASP A 438 -39.76 12.32 -0.55
N GLN A 439 -40.51 11.99 -1.61
CA GLN A 439 -41.83 11.36 -1.54
C GLN A 439 -41.78 9.83 -1.51
N VAL A 440 -40.60 9.21 -1.57
CA VAL A 440 -40.41 7.79 -1.25
C VAL A 440 -39.98 7.70 0.21
N ILE A 441 -40.88 7.26 1.09
CA ILE A 441 -40.68 7.33 2.55
C ILE A 441 -40.58 5.94 3.15
N PHE A 442 -39.46 5.65 3.81
CA PHE A 442 -39.29 4.41 4.57
C PHE A 442 -39.81 4.55 6.01
N LYS A 443 -40.52 3.53 6.50
CA LYS A 443 -41.09 3.50 7.85
C LYS A 443 -40.91 2.14 8.52
N VAL A 444 -40.94 2.13 9.84
CA VAL A 444 -40.98 0.88 10.63
C VAL A 444 -42.39 0.31 10.60
N TYR A 445 -42.51 -0.97 10.29
CA TYR A 445 -43.78 -1.69 10.45
C TYR A 445 -43.97 -2.13 11.90
N GLU A 446 -44.97 -1.56 12.58
CA GLU A 446 -45.33 -1.87 13.98
C GLU A 446 -46.59 -2.74 14.11
N GLY A 447 -47.14 -3.23 12.99
CA GLY A 447 -48.35 -4.06 13.00
C GLY A 447 -48.10 -5.52 13.40
N GLU A 448 -49.19 -6.20 13.80
CA GLU A 448 -49.15 -7.60 14.25
C GLU A 448 -49.12 -8.61 13.09
N GLU A 449 -49.50 -8.21 11.86
CA GLU A 449 -49.55 -9.12 10.72
C GLU A 449 -48.18 -9.70 10.38
N ASP A 450 -48.13 -10.98 10.01
CA ASP A 450 -46.87 -11.66 9.67
C ASP A 450 -46.39 -11.31 8.25
N LEU A 451 -45.82 -10.11 8.10
CA LEU A 451 -45.26 -9.57 6.86
C LEU A 451 -43.84 -9.04 7.05
N THR A 452 -43.14 -8.85 5.94
CA THR A 452 -41.82 -8.22 5.89
C THR A 452 -41.92 -6.77 5.43
N TYR A 453 -42.68 -6.52 4.35
CA TYR A 453 -42.87 -5.21 3.77
C TYR A 453 -44.36 -4.88 3.59
N GLU A 454 -44.71 -3.62 3.73
CA GLU A 454 -45.99 -3.05 3.31
C GLU A 454 -45.74 -1.78 2.48
N LEU A 455 -46.35 -1.69 1.31
CA LEU A 455 -46.29 -0.54 0.43
C LEU A 455 -47.65 0.16 0.42
N ARG A 456 -47.66 1.48 0.63
CA ARG A 456 -48.83 2.35 0.49
C ARG A 456 -48.56 3.46 -0.52
N ALA A 457 -49.38 3.53 -1.54
CA ALA A 457 -49.35 4.60 -2.53
C ALA A 457 -50.42 5.63 -2.17
N LEU A 458 -50.02 6.89 -2.02
CA LEU A 458 -50.88 7.98 -1.61
C LEU A 458 -50.96 9.03 -2.72
N GLY A 459 -52.16 9.55 -2.93
CA GLY A 459 -52.42 10.65 -3.86
C GLY A 459 -52.43 12.02 -3.18
N GLU A 460 -53.02 13.00 -3.84
CA GLU A 460 -53.26 14.32 -3.26
C GLU A 460 -54.04 14.22 -1.93
N GLU A 461 -53.73 15.14 -1.00
CA GLU A 461 -54.34 15.19 0.35
C GLU A 461 -54.14 13.91 1.20
N GLY A 462 -53.21 13.01 0.82
CA GLY A 462 -52.92 11.79 1.58
C GLY A 462 -53.93 10.66 1.38
N ARG A 463 -54.74 10.71 0.31
CA ARG A 463 -55.69 9.64 -0.03
C ARG A 463 -54.95 8.35 -0.40
N GLU A 464 -55.25 7.24 0.26
CA GLU A 464 -54.72 5.92 -0.12
C GLU A 464 -55.29 5.49 -1.48
N LEU A 465 -54.39 5.32 -2.45
CA LEU A 465 -54.71 4.87 -3.81
C LEU A 465 -54.51 3.36 -3.95
N TYR A 466 -53.47 2.84 -3.29
CA TYR A 466 -53.06 1.46 -3.40
C TYR A 466 -52.33 1.00 -2.14
N ARG A 467 -52.55 -0.25 -1.75
CA ARG A 467 -51.88 -0.90 -0.62
C ARG A 467 -51.55 -2.34 -0.98
N SER A 468 -50.36 -2.78 -0.61
CA SER A 468 -49.86 -4.12 -0.89
C SER A 468 -48.87 -4.55 0.19
N SER A 469 -48.74 -5.85 0.44
CA SER A 469 -47.81 -6.39 1.43
C SER A 469 -47.08 -7.62 0.91
N TYR A 470 -45.91 -7.89 1.49
CA TYR A 470 -45.03 -8.97 1.08
C TYR A 470 -44.29 -9.59 2.26
N LYS A 471 -44.08 -10.91 2.22
CA LYS A 471 -43.33 -11.68 3.22
C LYS A 471 -42.10 -12.32 2.57
N ALA A 472 -40.91 -11.82 2.87
CA ALA A 472 -39.66 -12.39 2.41
C ALA A 472 -39.37 -13.74 3.10
N ALA A 473 -38.60 -14.60 2.44
CA ALA A 473 -38.15 -15.88 2.99
C ALA A 473 -36.63 -15.89 3.21
N TYR A 474 -36.20 -16.50 4.31
CA TYR A 474 -34.79 -16.69 4.66
C TYR A 474 -34.57 -18.07 5.28
N THR A 475 -33.32 -18.52 5.35
CA THR A 475 -32.88 -19.66 6.17
C THR A 475 -32.03 -19.19 7.35
N GLU A 476 -31.98 -19.94 8.45
CA GLU A 476 -31.05 -19.69 9.57
C GLU A 476 -29.90 -20.70 9.49
N ARG A 477 -28.66 -20.23 9.57
CA ARG A 477 -27.47 -21.09 9.63
C ARG A 477 -26.34 -20.45 10.44
N SER A 478 -25.35 -21.24 10.81
CA SER A 478 -24.09 -20.73 11.36
C SER A 478 -23.35 -19.87 10.33
N TYR A 479 -22.66 -18.82 10.79
CA TYR A 479 -21.78 -18.01 9.93
C TYR A 479 -20.68 -18.86 9.27
N ILE A 480 -20.01 -19.70 10.08
CA ILE A 480 -19.05 -20.69 9.62
C ILE A 480 -19.40 -22.03 10.23
N ASP A 481 -19.68 -23.05 9.42
CA ASP A 481 -20.18 -24.35 9.88
C ASP A 481 -19.18 -25.06 10.82
N ALA A 482 -17.88 -24.86 10.61
CA ALA A 482 -16.82 -25.41 11.45
C ALA A 482 -16.68 -24.70 12.81
N TYR A 483 -17.23 -23.48 12.94
CA TYR A 483 -17.15 -22.62 14.12
C TYR A 483 -18.54 -22.07 14.47
N PRO A 484 -19.49 -22.93 14.87
CA PRO A 484 -20.88 -22.53 15.13
C PRO A 484 -21.03 -21.57 16.31
N ASP A 485 -20.00 -21.42 17.14
CA ASP A 485 -19.94 -20.48 18.24
C ASP A 485 -19.65 -19.04 17.82
N LEU A 486 -19.40 -18.76 16.53
CA LEU A 486 -19.23 -17.40 16.01
C LEU A 486 -20.55 -16.64 15.81
N GLY A 487 -21.69 -17.35 15.81
CA GLY A 487 -23.01 -16.75 15.61
C GLY A 487 -23.68 -17.21 14.31
N LYS A 488 -24.81 -16.56 14.01
CA LYS A 488 -25.78 -16.96 12.99
C LYS A 488 -25.99 -15.90 11.92
N VAL A 489 -26.36 -16.35 10.74
CA VAL A 489 -26.67 -15.55 9.55
C VAL A 489 -27.96 -16.05 8.91
N HIS A 490 -28.63 -15.17 8.17
CA HIS A 490 -29.98 -15.48 7.67
C HIS A 490 -30.18 -15.29 6.15
N PRO A 491 -29.38 -15.90 5.27
CA PRO A 491 -29.44 -15.61 3.83
C PRO A 491 -30.85 -15.78 3.26
N ALA A 492 -31.20 -14.95 2.27
CA ALA A 492 -32.48 -15.07 1.56
C ALA A 492 -32.56 -16.44 0.85
N THR A 493 -33.77 -16.99 0.72
CA THR A 493 -34.01 -18.33 0.13
C THR A 493 -35.22 -18.34 -0.80
N GLY A 494 -35.27 -19.29 -1.71
CA GLY A 494 -36.37 -19.50 -2.64
C GLY A 494 -37.59 -20.15 -1.98
N TYR A 495 -38.73 -20.05 -2.66
CA TYR A 495 -39.97 -20.66 -2.18
C TYR A 495 -41.01 -20.89 -3.30
N LEU A 496 -42.02 -21.70 -2.99
CA LEU A 496 -43.28 -21.82 -3.70
C LEU A 496 -44.46 -21.66 -2.74
N ARG A 497 -45.30 -20.67 -3.00
CA ARG A 497 -46.53 -20.39 -2.26
C ARG A 497 -47.72 -20.45 -3.18
N LEU A 498 -48.77 -21.15 -2.72
CA LEU A 498 -50.01 -21.32 -3.47
C LEU A 498 -51.19 -20.86 -2.61
N PHE A 499 -52.03 -20.03 -3.20
CA PHE A 499 -53.25 -19.54 -2.59
C PHE A 499 -54.45 -19.95 -3.44
N GLU A 500 -55.44 -20.57 -2.80
CA GLU A 500 -56.69 -20.98 -3.41
C GLU A 500 -57.82 -20.17 -2.77
N ASN A 501 -58.56 -19.39 -3.58
CA ASN A 501 -59.62 -18.49 -3.12
C ASN A 501 -59.18 -17.51 -2.02
N GLY A 502 -57.88 -17.19 -1.96
CA GLY A 502 -57.26 -16.30 -0.97
C GLY A 502 -56.67 -17.00 0.26
N GLU A 503 -56.90 -18.31 0.44
CA GLU A 503 -56.32 -19.09 1.54
C GLU A 503 -55.00 -19.73 1.10
N LYS A 504 -53.95 -19.62 1.93
CA LYS A 504 -52.64 -20.24 1.65
C LYS A 504 -52.71 -21.76 1.88
N ILE A 505 -52.58 -22.53 0.80
CA ILE A 505 -52.67 -24.00 0.83
C ILE A 505 -51.31 -24.70 0.66
N LEU A 506 -50.28 -23.99 0.21
CA LEU A 506 -48.90 -24.48 0.11
C LEU A 506 -47.91 -23.36 0.44
N ASP A 507 -46.85 -23.70 1.16
CA ASP A 507 -45.71 -22.83 1.45
C ASP A 507 -44.48 -23.72 1.63
N GLU A 508 -43.66 -23.82 0.59
CA GLU A 508 -42.55 -24.77 0.51
C GLU A 508 -41.26 -24.03 0.17
N ARG A 509 -40.16 -24.35 0.86
CA ARG A 509 -38.83 -23.81 0.56
C ARG A 509 -38.29 -24.42 -0.73
N ILE A 510 -37.58 -23.59 -1.50
CA ILE A 510 -36.73 -24.02 -2.61
C ILE A 510 -35.33 -23.48 -2.33
N GLU A 511 -34.37 -24.38 -2.25
CA GLU A 511 -32.98 -24.00 -2.04
C GLU A 511 -32.41 -23.39 -3.32
N SER A 512 -31.92 -22.16 -3.21
CA SER A 512 -31.35 -21.41 -4.34
C SER A 512 -30.02 -22.01 -4.82
N ASP A 513 -29.63 -21.67 -6.04
CA ASP A 513 -28.37 -22.16 -6.61
C ASP A 513 -27.15 -21.65 -5.82
N VAL A 514 -27.18 -20.39 -5.39
CA VAL A 514 -26.14 -19.81 -4.51
C VAL A 514 -26.08 -20.49 -3.14
N GLU A 515 -27.23 -20.87 -2.55
CA GLU A 515 -27.25 -21.66 -1.30
C GLU A 515 -26.58 -23.03 -1.48
N LYS A 516 -26.82 -23.71 -2.60
CA LYS A 516 -26.19 -25.02 -2.88
C LYS A 516 -24.68 -24.90 -3.08
N ILE A 517 -24.22 -23.85 -3.77
CA ILE A 517 -22.79 -23.54 -3.94
C ILE A 517 -22.16 -23.26 -2.57
N TRP A 518 -22.81 -22.41 -1.76
CA TRP A 518 -22.35 -22.06 -0.42
C TRP A 518 -22.24 -23.28 0.50
N GLU A 519 -23.24 -24.16 0.46
CA GLU A 519 -23.24 -25.40 1.24
C GLU A 519 -22.07 -26.32 0.87
N ILE A 520 -21.72 -26.41 -0.41
CA ILE A 520 -20.54 -27.17 -0.86
C ILE A 520 -19.26 -26.50 -0.35
N TYR A 521 -19.17 -25.17 -0.40
CA TYR A 521 -18.02 -24.44 0.09
C TYR A 521 -17.77 -24.70 1.58
N GLN A 522 -18.81 -24.57 2.41
CA GLN A 522 -18.74 -24.78 3.87
C GLN A 522 -18.49 -26.23 4.26
N THR A 523 -19.22 -27.19 3.67
CA THR A 523 -19.22 -28.58 4.14
C THR A 523 -18.20 -29.48 3.47
N LYS A 524 -17.67 -29.09 2.30
CA LYS A 524 -16.71 -29.89 1.53
C LYS A 524 -15.40 -29.14 1.33
N VAL A 525 -15.43 -27.95 0.73
CA VAL A 525 -14.21 -27.25 0.31
C VAL A 525 -13.34 -26.83 1.50
N LEU A 526 -13.90 -26.08 2.47
CA LEU A 526 -13.15 -25.62 3.64
C LEU A 526 -12.58 -26.79 4.48
N PRO A 527 -13.36 -27.86 4.80
CA PRO A 527 -12.82 -29.05 5.47
C PRO A 527 -11.73 -29.77 4.68
N ASP A 528 -11.84 -29.85 3.35
CA ASP A 528 -10.85 -30.52 2.51
C ASP A 528 -9.51 -29.77 2.53
N ILE A 529 -9.55 -28.44 2.47
CA ILE A 529 -8.34 -27.61 2.57
C ILE A 529 -7.76 -27.67 3.97
N ARG A 530 -8.59 -27.64 5.02
CA ARG A 530 -8.11 -27.82 6.39
C ARG A 530 -7.33 -29.12 6.56
N ARG A 531 -7.81 -30.24 6.00
CA ARG A 531 -7.07 -31.52 6.02
C ARG A 531 -5.74 -31.43 5.27
N TYR A 532 -5.70 -30.70 4.16
CA TYR A 532 -4.44 -30.43 3.44
C TYR A 532 -3.46 -29.61 4.28
N VAL A 533 -3.93 -28.52 4.91
CA VAL A 533 -3.10 -27.66 5.77
C VAL A 533 -2.58 -28.46 6.97
N ASP A 534 -3.46 -29.16 7.70
CA ASP A 534 -3.07 -30.01 8.85
C ASP A 534 -1.98 -31.03 8.48
N ALA A 535 -2.04 -31.60 7.26
CA ALA A 535 -1.01 -32.52 6.77
C ALA A 535 0.31 -31.80 6.46
N LYS A 536 0.26 -30.58 5.87
CA LYS A 536 1.43 -29.80 5.45
C LYS A 536 2.17 -29.13 6.63
N THR A 537 1.43 -28.77 7.68
CA THR A 537 1.93 -28.01 8.84
C THR A 537 2.21 -28.90 10.06
N LYS A 538 1.99 -30.22 9.95
CA LYS A 538 2.23 -31.17 11.04
C LYS A 538 3.64 -31.04 11.62
N GLY A 539 3.72 -30.68 12.91
CA GLY A 539 4.98 -30.54 13.65
C GLY A 539 5.76 -29.26 13.37
N LYS A 540 5.16 -28.28 12.68
CA LYS A 540 5.74 -26.97 12.39
C LYS A 540 5.08 -25.89 13.26
N ASP A 541 5.75 -24.76 13.42
CA ASP A 541 5.10 -23.53 13.87
C ASP A 541 4.08 -23.08 12.81
N LEU A 542 2.83 -22.90 13.21
CA LEU A 542 1.76 -22.66 12.26
C LEU A 542 1.81 -21.26 11.65
N VAL A 543 2.17 -20.25 12.45
CA VAL A 543 2.22 -18.86 12.00
C VAL A 543 3.34 -18.68 10.97
N GLN A 544 4.50 -19.27 11.24
CA GLN A 544 5.66 -19.26 10.35
C GLN A 544 5.50 -20.18 9.12
N ALA A 545 4.53 -21.10 9.12
CA ALA A 545 4.29 -21.99 7.99
C ALA A 545 3.42 -21.37 6.88
N GLN A 546 2.99 -20.11 7.03
CA GLN A 546 2.24 -19.38 6.02
C GLN A 546 3.14 -18.95 4.84
N PRO A 547 2.64 -18.97 3.59
CA PRO A 547 1.29 -19.38 3.22
C PRO A 547 1.11 -20.91 3.15
N PHE A 548 -0.07 -21.37 3.53
CA PHE A 548 -0.39 -22.80 3.55
C PHE A 548 -0.57 -23.39 2.16
N PHE A 549 -1.08 -22.60 1.22
CA PHE A 549 -1.19 -22.95 -0.19
C PHE A 549 -0.80 -21.74 -1.04
N GLU A 550 -0.54 -21.98 -2.32
CA GLU A 550 -0.27 -20.90 -3.26
C GLU A 550 -1.58 -20.23 -3.67
N LYS A 551 -2.55 -21.05 -4.10
CA LYS A 551 -3.86 -20.58 -4.54
C LYS A 551 -4.93 -21.65 -4.36
N LEU A 552 -6.06 -21.27 -3.80
CA LEU A 552 -7.32 -21.99 -3.84
C LEU A 552 -8.21 -21.32 -4.90
N GLN A 553 -8.37 -21.94 -6.05
CA GLN A 553 -9.22 -21.39 -7.13
C GLN A 553 -10.59 -22.06 -7.13
N LEU A 554 -11.65 -21.25 -7.23
CA LEU A 554 -13.03 -21.72 -7.36
C LEU A 554 -13.62 -21.18 -8.66
N ASP A 555 -13.67 -21.99 -9.71
CA ASP A 555 -14.34 -21.63 -10.97
C ASP A 555 -15.83 -21.93 -10.85
N ILE A 556 -16.68 -20.90 -10.89
CA ILE A 556 -18.13 -21.00 -10.69
C ILE A 556 -18.87 -20.42 -11.91
N LEU A 557 -19.86 -21.17 -12.38
CA LEU A 557 -20.85 -20.70 -13.35
C LEU A 557 -22.23 -20.75 -12.68
N ALA A 558 -22.99 -19.66 -12.70
CA ALA A 558 -24.33 -19.61 -12.11
C ALA A 558 -25.27 -18.65 -12.86
N SER A 559 -26.57 -18.92 -12.80
CA SER A 559 -27.63 -18.27 -13.58
C SER A 559 -28.27 -17.08 -12.85
N GLU A 560 -27.43 -16.29 -12.22
CA GLU A 560 -27.80 -15.31 -11.20
C GLU A 560 -27.88 -13.87 -11.73
N PRO A 561 -28.58 -12.95 -11.02
CA PRO A 561 -28.52 -11.51 -11.23
C PRO A 561 -27.09 -10.99 -11.19
N ASP A 562 -26.79 -10.12 -12.15
CA ASP A 562 -25.53 -9.40 -12.27
C ASP A 562 -25.79 -8.27 -13.28
N GLU A 563 -26.38 -7.19 -12.78
CA GLU A 563 -26.90 -6.10 -13.60
C GLU A 563 -26.46 -4.74 -13.03
N HIS A 564 -25.76 -3.95 -13.85
CA HIS A 564 -25.49 -2.55 -13.55
C HIS A 564 -26.78 -1.74 -13.65
N LEU A 565 -27.13 -1.03 -12.59
CA LEU A 565 -28.36 -0.24 -12.54
C LEU A 565 -28.14 1.13 -13.18
N ASN A 566 -29.23 1.80 -13.57
CA ASN A 566 -29.16 3.19 -14.04
C ASN A 566 -29.22 4.17 -12.84
N SER A 567 -28.39 3.90 -11.83
CA SER A 567 -28.30 4.61 -10.57
C SER A 567 -26.84 4.63 -10.14
N ARG A 568 -26.16 5.78 -10.30
CA ARG A 568 -24.73 5.93 -9.94
C ARG A 568 -23.89 4.77 -10.49
N GLU A 569 -23.12 4.09 -9.64
CA GLU A 569 -22.38 2.86 -9.95
C GLU A 569 -23.04 1.61 -9.32
N ASP A 570 -24.33 1.70 -8.94
CA ASP A 570 -25.02 0.64 -8.21
C ASP A 570 -25.19 -0.64 -9.05
N LEU A 571 -25.00 -1.77 -8.39
CA LEU A 571 -25.05 -3.10 -8.99
C LEU A 571 -26.09 -3.96 -8.28
N LEU A 572 -26.94 -4.66 -9.05
CA LEU A 572 -27.78 -5.75 -8.54
C LEU A 572 -27.12 -7.08 -8.89
N SER A 573 -26.27 -7.61 -8.00
CA SER A 573 -25.49 -8.81 -8.28
C SER A 573 -25.33 -9.73 -7.07
N SER A 574 -26.05 -10.86 -7.09
CA SER A 574 -25.77 -11.95 -6.13
C SER A 574 -24.43 -12.63 -6.43
N LEU A 575 -23.89 -12.48 -7.64
CA LEU A 575 -22.58 -13.01 -8.02
C LEU A 575 -21.41 -12.24 -7.40
N ASP A 576 -21.49 -10.90 -7.38
CA ASP A 576 -20.50 -10.07 -6.68
C ASP A 576 -20.58 -10.33 -5.17
N GLY A 577 -21.79 -10.35 -4.58
CA GLY A 577 -21.96 -10.73 -3.17
C GLY A 577 -21.41 -12.13 -2.82
N LEU A 578 -21.63 -13.13 -3.68
CA LEU A 578 -21.07 -14.48 -3.49
C LEU A 578 -19.54 -14.50 -3.62
N HIS A 579 -18.97 -13.70 -4.53
CA HIS A 579 -17.52 -13.54 -4.68
C HIS A 579 -16.91 -13.03 -3.35
N GLU A 580 -17.52 -12.00 -2.77
CA GLU A 580 -17.13 -11.42 -1.49
C GLU A 580 -17.28 -12.40 -0.32
N ASP A 581 -18.41 -13.10 -0.24
CA ASP A 581 -18.67 -14.16 0.75
C ASP A 581 -17.59 -15.26 0.73
N ILE A 582 -17.26 -15.81 -0.45
CA ILE A 582 -16.26 -16.88 -0.57
C ILE A 582 -14.88 -16.39 -0.12
N TYR A 583 -14.50 -15.16 -0.46
CA TYR A 583 -13.21 -14.62 -0.09
C TYR A 583 -13.13 -14.37 1.42
N PHE A 584 -13.99 -13.51 1.97
CA PHE A 584 -13.88 -13.09 3.37
C PHE A 584 -14.13 -14.23 4.36
N VAL A 585 -15.15 -15.06 4.12
CA VAL A 585 -15.41 -16.22 5.00
C VAL A 585 -14.26 -17.23 4.93
N GLY A 586 -13.64 -17.39 3.75
CA GLY A 586 -12.42 -18.15 3.60
C GLY A 586 -11.27 -17.60 4.46
N THR A 587 -11.06 -16.28 4.48
CA THR A 587 -10.05 -15.65 5.34
C THR A 587 -10.36 -15.83 6.83
N ASP A 588 -11.62 -15.59 7.25
CA ASP A 588 -12.05 -15.73 8.64
C ASP A 588 -11.97 -17.17 9.14
N TYR A 589 -12.21 -18.15 8.26
CA TYR A 589 -11.97 -19.56 8.54
C TYR A 589 -10.52 -19.80 8.95
N PHE A 590 -9.55 -19.25 8.21
CA PHE A 590 -8.14 -19.43 8.54
C PHE A 590 -7.72 -18.64 9.78
N LYS A 591 -8.25 -17.42 10.01
CA LYS A 591 -8.01 -16.70 11.28
C LYS A 591 -8.43 -17.55 12.49
N ASN A 592 -9.63 -18.13 12.44
CA ASN A 592 -10.15 -18.99 13.50
C ASN A 592 -9.42 -20.34 13.60
N TYR A 593 -8.96 -20.89 12.48
CA TYR A 593 -8.09 -22.07 12.47
C TYR A 593 -6.76 -21.80 13.19
N GLY A 594 -6.12 -20.65 12.93
CA GLY A 594 -4.93 -20.21 13.66
C GLY A 594 -5.18 -20.10 15.16
N MET A 595 -6.27 -19.42 15.57
CA MET A 595 -6.66 -19.30 16.97
C MET A 595 -6.91 -20.67 17.63
N GLU A 596 -7.57 -21.59 16.93
CA GLU A 596 -7.84 -22.95 17.43
C GLU A 596 -6.55 -23.78 17.60
N LYS A 597 -5.63 -23.71 16.63
CA LYS A 597 -4.45 -24.60 16.57
C LYS A 597 -3.20 -24.05 17.25
N ALA A 598 -3.04 -22.73 17.26
CA ALA A 598 -1.82 -22.07 17.72
C ALA A 598 -2.09 -20.92 18.72
N GLY A 599 -3.35 -20.56 18.97
CA GLY A 599 -3.70 -19.43 19.84
C GLY A 599 -3.32 -18.06 19.25
N GLN A 600 -3.03 -18.01 17.95
CA GLN A 600 -2.67 -16.79 17.21
C GLN A 600 -3.37 -16.80 15.85
N VAL A 601 -3.77 -15.63 15.38
CA VAL A 601 -4.40 -15.47 14.07
C VAL A 601 -3.41 -15.82 12.95
N THR A 602 -3.88 -16.52 11.92
CA THR A 602 -3.16 -16.71 10.66
C THR A 602 -3.87 -15.91 9.57
N ASP A 603 -3.18 -14.92 9.01
CA ASP A 603 -3.72 -13.87 8.14
C ASP A 603 -3.09 -13.85 6.72
N ALA A 604 -2.33 -14.88 6.37
CA ALA A 604 -1.72 -15.08 5.05
C ALA A 604 -1.84 -16.55 4.61
N PRO A 605 -3.04 -17.16 4.56
CA PRO A 605 -3.19 -18.59 4.26
C PRO A 605 -2.77 -18.98 2.83
N GLY A 606 -2.72 -18.02 1.90
CA GLY A 606 -2.61 -18.21 0.46
C GLY A 606 -3.77 -17.55 -0.29
N LEU A 607 -3.67 -17.38 -1.61
CA LEU A 607 -4.70 -16.71 -2.39
C LEU A 607 -5.99 -17.53 -2.46
N ILE A 608 -7.10 -17.02 -1.95
CA ILE A 608 -8.44 -17.61 -2.12
C ILE A 608 -9.12 -16.89 -3.29
N LEU A 609 -9.17 -17.54 -4.46
CA LEU A 609 -9.59 -16.93 -5.73
C LEU A 609 -10.93 -17.48 -6.24
N PRO A 610 -12.07 -16.85 -5.90
CA PRO A 610 -13.32 -17.08 -6.61
C PRO A 610 -13.24 -16.49 -8.04
N LYS A 611 -13.46 -17.33 -9.05
CA LYS A 611 -13.63 -16.96 -10.46
C LYS A 611 -15.06 -17.26 -10.88
N ILE A 612 -15.95 -16.30 -10.67
CA ILE A 612 -17.39 -16.47 -10.88
C ILE A 612 -17.78 -15.80 -12.21
N ARG A 613 -18.58 -16.51 -13.01
CA ARG A 613 -19.17 -15.97 -14.26
C ARG A 613 -20.66 -16.28 -14.35
N LYS A 614 -21.41 -15.33 -14.89
CA LYS A 614 -22.81 -15.53 -15.24
C LYS A 614 -22.96 -16.57 -16.36
N HIS A 615 -23.86 -17.54 -16.15
CA HIS A 615 -24.21 -18.56 -17.12
C HIS A 615 -25.65 -19.04 -16.93
N ALA A 616 -26.46 -18.97 -17.99
CA ALA A 616 -27.85 -19.41 -17.92
C ALA A 616 -27.98 -20.94 -17.75
N GLY A 617 -28.75 -21.36 -16.76
CA GLY A 617 -29.05 -22.76 -16.48
C GLY A 617 -28.26 -23.34 -15.30
N LYS A 618 -28.08 -24.67 -15.32
CA LYS A 618 -27.55 -25.44 -14.19
C LYS A 618 -26.20 -24.90 -13.70
N PRO A 619 -26.04 -24.65 -12.40
CA PRO A 619 -24.79 -24.13 -11.83
C PRO A 619 -23.67 -25.17 -11.90
N GLN A 620 -22.43 -24.69 -11.98
CA GLN A 620 -21.22 -25.51 -12.02
C GLN A 620 -20.19 -24.94 -11.06
N MET A 621 -19.49 -25.81 -10.34
CA MET A 621 -18.42 -25.43 -9.44
C MET A 621 -17.26 -26.39 -9.59
N LYS A 622 -16.07 -25.82 -9.82
CA LYS A 622 -14.82 -26.56 -9.87
C LYS A 622 -13.80 -25.92 -8.95
N VAL A 623 -13.21 -26.71 -8.06
CA VAL A 623 -12.23 -26.26 -7.09
C VAL A 623 -10.87 -26.86 -7.40
N THR A 624 -9.86 -26.01 -7.51
CA THR A 624 -8.47 -26.42 -7.75
C THR A 624 -7.58 -25.87 -6.65
N LEU A 625 -6.82 -26.75 -5.99
CA LEU A 625 -5.82 -26.36 -5.02
C LEU A 625 -4.43 -26.38 -5.66
N TYR A 626 -3.71 -25.27 -5.55
CA TYR A 626 -2.33 -25.12 -5.96
C TYR A 626 -1.44 -24.95 -4.74
N SER A 627 -0.35 -25.70 -4.71
CA SER A 627 0.76 -25.46 -3.81
C SER A 627 1.87 -24.70 -4.53
N GLN A 628 2.86 -24.28 -3.75
CA GLN A 628 4.12 -23.80 -4.28
C GLN A 628 4.98 -24.98 -4.71
N ARG A 629 5.80 -24.79 -5.75
CA ARG A 629 6.77 -25.82 -6.16
C ARG A 629 7.76 -26.17 -5.04
N ALA A 630 8.12 -25.20 -4.19
CA ALA A 630 8.82 -25.41 -2.94
C ALA A 630 8.41 -24.31 -1.92
N PRO A 631 8.53 -24.54 -0.60
CA PRO A 631 8.18 -23.53 0.42
C PRO A 631 9.23 -22.40 0.54
N GLU A 632 10.44 -22.65 0.05
CA GLU A 632 11.58 -21.73 0.08
C GLU A 632 12.47 -22.05 -1.14
N PRO A 633 13.43 -21.17 -1.48
CA PRO A 633 14.44 -21.49 -2.48
C PRO A 633 15.22 -22.75 -2.10
N VAL A 634 15.41 -23.67 -3.04
CA VAL A 634 16.12 -24.93 -2.79
C VAL A 634 16.76 -25.48 -4.06
N ILE A 635 17.98 -26.00 -3.95
CA ILE A 635 18.68 -26.68 -5.03
C ILE A 635 18.74 -28.17 -4.71
N GLU A 636 18.14 -28.98 -5.56
CA GLU A 636 18.16 -30.44 -5.47
C GLU A 636 19.23 -31.01 -6.41
N LEU A 637 20.24 -31.65 -5.82
CA LEU A 637 21.31 -32.31 -6.56
C LEU A 637 20.85 -33.63 -7.17
N SER A 638 21.60 -34.15 -8.15
CA SER A 638 21.27 -35.39 -8.85
C SER A 638 21.30 -36.65 -7.97
N ASP A 639 21.96 -36.59 -6.80
CA ASP A 639 21.98 -37.64 -5.79
C ASP A 639 20.85 -37.52 -4.75
N GLY A 640 19.99 -36.50 -4.86
CA GLY A 640 18.89 -36.22 -3.94
C GLY A 640 19.24 -35.30 -2.77
N THR A 641 20.48 -34.81 -2.67
CA THR A 641 20.87 -33.82 -1.65
C THR A 641 20.16 -32.48 -1.88
N MET A 642 19.72 -31.83 -0.81
CA MET A 642 19.01 -30.55 -0.85
C MET A 642 19.86 -29.44 -0.23
N ILE A 643 20.07 -28.34 -0.95
CA ILE A 643 20.77 -27.14 -0.47
C ILE A 643 19.75 -26.04 -0.22
N ARG A 644 19.74 -25.48 1.00
CA ARG A 644 18.73 -24.56 1.52
C ARG A 644 19.37 -23.27 2.08
N PRO A 645 18.59 -22.18 2.23
CA PRO A 645 19.02 -20.97 2.92
C PRO A 645 19.10 -21.19 4.44
N GLU A 646 20.22 -21.73 4.92
CA GLU A 646 20.39 -22.09 6.34
C GLU A 646 21.12 -21.03 7.18
N ILE A 647 21.64 -19.96 6.56
CA ILE A 647 22.48 -18.96 7.24
C ILE A 647 21.60 -17.85 7.83
N PRO A 648 21.53 -17.71 9.16
CA PRO A 648 20.80 -16.62 9.81
C PRO A 648 21.42 -15.24 9.48
N LYS A 649 20.64 -14.16 9.60
CA LYS A 649 21.13 -12.82 9.28
C LYS A 649 22.27 -12.37 10.19
N GLU A 650 22.21 -12.77 11.46
CA GLU A 650 23.16 -12.42 12.52
C GLU A 650 24.55 -13.05 12.34
N ASP A 651 24.60 -14.13 11.57
CA ASP A 651 25.84 -14.85 11.23
C ASP A 651 26.49 -14.32 9.96
N MET A 652 25.75 -13.56 9.14
CA MET A 652 26.26 -12.90 7.94
C MET A 652 26.75 -11.49 8.28
N ASN A 653 27.87 -11.06 7.70
CA ASN A 653 28.30 -9.68 7.79
C ASN A 653 29.12 -9.27 6.57
N VAL A 654 28.72 -8.18 5.91
CA VAL A 654 29.38 -7.64 4.70
C VAL A 654 29.58 -6.14 4.84
N TRP A 655 30.82 -5.67 4.78
CA TRP A 655 31.15 -4.25 4.96
C TRP A 655 32.34 -3.80 4.13
N MET A 656 32.48 -2.50 3.93
CA MET A 656 33.48 -1.93 3.03
C MET A 656 34.76 -1.52 3.77
N LYS A 657 35.90 -2.07 3.36
CA LYS A 657 37.23 -1.74 3.92
C LYS A 657 37.88 -0.56 3.22
N SER A 658 37.85 -0.54 1.88
CA SER A 658 38.53 0.52 1.14
C SER A 658 37.95 0.78 -0.24
N ILE A 659 38.27 1.96 -0.77
CA ILE A 659 38.07 2.32 -2.16
C ILE A 659 39.33 2.98 -2.70
N ARG A 660 39.77 2.61 -3.89
CA ARG A 660 40.96 3.19 -4.53
C ARG A 660 40.74 3.43 -6.01
N LYS A 661 41.42 4.45 -6.54
CA LYS A 661 41.40 4.79 -7.97
C LYS A 661 42.29 3.82 -8.73
N GLU A 662 41.76 3.16 -9.76
CA GLU A 662 42.50 2.27 -10.63
C GLU A 662 42.12 2.56 -12.09
N GLY A 663 43.04 3.16 -12.85
CA GLY A 663 42.75 3.66 -14.20
C GLY A 663 41.62 4.71 -14.20
N ASN A 664 40.58 4.45 -14.99
CA ASN A 664 39.39 5.32 -15.10
C ASN A 664 38.25 4.90 -14.14
N GLY A 665 38.45 3.85 -13.34
CA GLY A 665 37.44 3.32 -12.42
C GLY A 665 37.91 3.26 -10.98
N LYS A 666 37.10 2.60 -10.16
CA LYS A 666 37.36 2.38 -8.74
C LYS A 666 37.46 0.89 -8.43
N THR A 667 38.37 0.57 -7.52
CA THR A 667 38.49 -0.75 -6.91
C THR A 667 38.02 -0.68 -5.47
N VAL A 668 37.03 -1.51 -5.13
CA VAL A 668 36.43 -1.59 -3.79
C VAL A 668 36.87 -2.87 -3.10
N VAL A 669 37.16 -2.80 -1.79
CA VAL A 669 37.47 -3.97 -0.97
C VAL A 669 36.37 -4.16 0.05
N LEU A 670 35.76 -5.34 0.02
CA LEU A 670 34.70 -5.76 0.93
C LEU A 670 35.24 -6.84 1.86
N TRP A 671 34.84 -6.81 3.13
CA TRP A 671 34.97 -7.93 4.03
C TRP A 671 33.68 -8.74 4.04
N VAL A 672 33.78 -10.06 3.92
CA VAL A 672 32.65 -11.00 3.97
C VAL A 672 32.92 -12.05 5.04
N GLU A 673 31.99 -12.18 5.98
CA GLU A 673 32.01 -13.17 7.06
C GLU A 673 30.68 -13.93 7.08
N GLY A 674 30.74 -15.23 7.36
CA GLY A 674 29.55 -16.09 7.51
C GLY A 674 29.13 -16.87 6.25
N ALA A 675 29.62 -16.51 5.07
CA ALA A 675 29.35 -17.23 3.83
C ALA A 675 30.29 -18.45 3.63
N PRO A 676 29.81 -19.57 3.04
CA PRO A 676 30.68 -20.65 2.58
C PRO A 676 31.64 -20.16 1.49
N GLU A 677 32.93 -20.49 1.62
CA GLU A 677 33.98 -20.07 0.67
C GLU A 677 33.67 -20.40 -0.79
N LYS A 678 33.12 -21.60 -1.06
CA LYS A 678 32.73 -22.00 -2.41
C LYS A 678 31.61 -21.12 -2.99
N ALA A 679 30.68 -20.68 -2.14
CA ALA A 679 29.59 -19.79 -2.56
C ALA A 679 30.13 -18.38 -2.85
N VAL A 680 31.06 -17.86 -2.05
CA VAL A 680 31.75 -16.59 -2.32
C VAL A 680 32.53 -16.67 -3.63
N GLU A 681 33.35 -17.70 -3.82
CA GLU A 681 34.11 -17.92 -5.06
C GLU A 681 33.18 -17.94 -6.29
N ALA A 682 32.07 -18.66 -6.21
CA ALA A 682 31.08 -18.74 -7.28
C ALA A 682 30.38 -17.39 -7.54
N TYR A 683 30.00 -16.66 -6.50
CA TYR A 683 29.38 -15.33 -6.58
C TYR A 683 30.33 -14.35 -7.28
N VAL A 684 31.59 -14.32 -6.87
CA VAL A 684 32.63 -13.49 -7.49
C VAL A 684 32.84 -13.86 -8.95
N ASN A 685 32.93 -15.15 -9.28
CA ASN A 685 33.09 -15.58 -10.67
C ASN A 685 31.90 -15.15 -11.55
N LEU A 686 30.67 -15.23 -11.04
CA LEU A 686 29.49 -14.78 -11.77
C LEU A 686 29.45 -13.25 -11.92
N LEU A 687 29.95 -12.51 -10.93
CA LEU A 687 30.11 -11.06 -11.02
C LEU A 687 31.15 -10.67 -12.08
N ASP A 688 32.30 -11.37 -12.11
CA ASP A 688 33.38 -11.16 -13.10
C ASP A 688 32.88 -11.40 -14.54
N GLU A 689 32.00 -12.39 -14.71
CA GLU A 689 31.35 -12.73 -15.97
C GLU A 689 30.16 -11.80 -16.33
N GLY A 690 29.78 -10.87 -15.44
CA GLY A 690 28.65 -9.96 -15.65
C GLY A 690 27.27 -10.61 -15.59
N LYS A 691 27.13 -11.73 -14.89
CA LYS A 691 25.92 -12.55 -14.86
C LYS A 691 24.96 -12.20 -13.74
N LEU A 692 25.46 -11.55 -12.69
CA LEU A 692 24.65 -11.11 -11.55
C LEU A 692 23.90 -9.83 -11.87
N ALA A 693 22.69 -9.67 -11.34
CA ALA A 693 21.94 -8.42 -11.40
C ALA A 693 22.73 -7.26 -10.78
N LEU A 694 23.53 -7.54 -9.74
CA LEU A 694 24.47 -6.60 -9.13
C LEU A 694 25.41 -5.91 -10.14
N SER A 695 25.79 -6.61 -11.23
CA SER A 695 26.76 -6.10 -12.22
C SER A 695 26.31 -4.78 -12.86
N GLY A 696 24.99 -4.58 -13.03
CA GLY A 696 24.41 -3.35 -13.60
C GLY A 696 24.12 -2.25 -12.59
N LYS A 697 24.37 -2.49 -11.29
CA LYS A 697 23.94 -1.64 -10.17
C LYS A 697 25.10 -0.92 -9.46
N LEU A 698 26.34 -1.14 -9.90
CA LEU A 698 27.54 -0.60 -9.25
C LEU A 698 28.13 0.59 -10.04
N GLY A 699 27.88 1.80 -9.55
CA GLY A 699 28.27 3.04 -10.22
C GLY A 699 29.76 3.35 -10.12
N GLY A 700 30.48 3.37 -11.25
CA GLY A 700 31.88 3.79 -11.33
C GLY A 700 32.88 2.81 -10.70
N VAL A 701 32.45 1.60 -10.36
CA VAL A 701 33.27 0.52 -9.80
C VAL A 701 33.67 -0.41 -10.92
N THR A 702 34.96 -0.58 -11.18
CA THR A 702 35.46 -1.50 -12.21
C THR A 702 35.94 -2.83 -11.65
N LYS A 703 36.15 -2.90 -10.34
CA LYS A 703 36.67 -4.10 -9.68
C LYS A 703 36.24 -4.14 -8.21
N ILE A 704 35.90 -5.33 -7.73
CA ILE A 704 35.63 -5.58 -6.31
C ILE A 704 36.54 -6.72 -5.85
N ILE A 705 37.11 -6.55 -4.66
CA ILE A 705 37.84 -7.59 -3.94
C ILE A 705 37.00 -8.00 -2.74
N PHE A 706 36.72 -9.30 -2.63
CA PHE A 706 36.03 -9.91 -1.50
C PHE A 706 37.09 -10.57 -0.62
N GLU A 707 37.33 -10.02 0.57
CA GLU A 707 38.19 -10.60 1.59
C GLU A 707 37.35 -11.43 2.54
N THR A 708 37.75 -12.68 2.77
CA THR A 708 37.15 -13.57 3.76
C THR A 708 38.18 -13.92 4.84
N PRO A 709 37.79 -14.60 5.93
CA PRO A 709 38.75 -15.11 6.90
C PRO A 709 39.79 -16.06 6.31
N GLU A 710 39.52 -16.70 5.17
CA GLU A 710 40.41 -17.69 4.56
C GLU A 710 41.27 -17.12 3.42
N ARG A 711 40.68 -16.34 2.49
CA ARG A 711 41.39 -15.82 1.32
C ARG A 711 40.68 -14.63 0.67
N ASN A 712 41.33 -14.07 -0.37
CA ASN A 712 40.80 -12.96 -1.15
C ASN A 712 40.36 -13.44 -2.54
N TYR A 713 39.23 -12.92 -3.02
CA TYR A 713 38.69 -13.13 -4.35
C TYR A 713 38.55 -11.80 -5.08
N GLU A 714 38.66 -11.83 -6.40
CA GLU A 714 38.62 -10.63 -7.24
C GLU A 714 37.62 -10.83 -8.38
N ALA A 715 36.73 -9.84 -8.57
CA ALA A 715 35.84 -9.73 -9.72
C ALA A 715 36.03 -8.39 -10.41
N LYS A 716 36.11 -8.40 -11.74
CA LYS A 716 35.90 -7.22 -12.57
C LYS A 716 34.42 -6.96 -12.69
N VAL A 717 34.03 -5.70 -12.60
CA VAL A 717 32.63 -5.31 -12.76
C VAL A 717 32.47 -4.75 -14.18
N PRO A 718 31.73 -5.43 -15.06
CA PRO A 718 31.50 -4.94 -16.41
C PRO A 718 30.87 -3.56 -16.39
N GLN A 719 31.47 -2.61 -17.12
CA GLN A 719 30.89 -1.28 -17.26
C GLN A 719 29.86 -1.30 -18.38
N GLY A 720 28.58 -1.17 -18.02
CA GLY A 720 27.53 -0.91 -18.98
C GLY A 720 27.65 0.50 -19.55
N THR A 721 27.54 0.66 -20.87
CA THR A 721 27.22 1.97 -21.45
C THR A 721 25.71 2.11 -21.43
N ARG A 722 25.17 3.01 -20.61
CA ARG A 722 23.76 3.38 -20.75
C ARG A 722 23.61 4.14 -22.07
N PRO A 723 22.76 3.68 -23.00
CA PRO A 723 22.47 4.47 -24.19
C PRO A 723 21.92 5.82 -23.77
N GLN A 724 22.37 6.89 -24.41
CA GLN A 724 21.82 8.22 -24.19
C GLN A 724 20.45 8.26 -24.86
N GLU A 725 19.41 8.04 -24.07
CA GLU A 725 18.03 8.08 -24.57
C GLU A 725 17.55 9.52 -24.68
N LYS A 726 16.64 9.75 -25.64
CA LYS A 726 16.02 11.05 -25.84
C LYS A 726 15.13 11.36 -24.64
N SER A 727 15.30 12.54 -24.04
CA SER A 727 14.40 13.05 -23.00
C SER A 727 12.98 13.22 -23.55
N LEU A 728 11.99 13.00 -22.69
CA LEU A 728 10.57 13.19 -22.97
C LEU A 728 10.02 14.36 -22.17
N ASP A 729 9.05 15.06 -22.74
CA ASP A 729 8.19 16.00 -22.01
C ASP A 729 7.02 15.21 -21.39
N ILE A 730 6.61 15.55 -20.18
CA ILE A 730 5.51 14.85 -19.48
C ILE A 730 4.19 14.89 -20.27
N CYS A 731 3.98 15.91 -21.11
CA CYS A 731 2.79 16.05 -21.95
C CYS A 731 2.80 15.10 -23.16
N GLU A 732 3.94 14.48 -23.48
CA GLU A 732 4.07 13.48 -24.55
C GLU A 732 3.72 12.05 -24.06
N ILE A 733 3.55 11.85 -22.76
CA ILE A 733 3.31 10.54 -22.14
C ILE A 733 1.80 10.30 -21.99
N ASP A 734 1.33 9.15 -22.46
CA ASP A 734 -0.01 8.66 -22.14
C ASP A 734 -0.03 8.06 -20.73
N LEU A 735 -0.68 8.77 -19.81
CA LEU A 735 -0.79 8.42 -18.39
C LEU A 735 -2.03 7.56 -18.08
N SER A 736 -2.79 7.13 -19.10
CA SER A 736 -3.98 6.28 -18.93
C SER A 736 -5.03 6.87 -17.98
N GLU A 737 -5.25 8.20 -18.00
CA GLU A 737 -6.06 8.93 -17.00
C GLU A 737 -7.48 8.36 -16.79
N LYS A 738 -8.06 7.68 -17.78
CA LYS A 738 -9.43 7.12 -17.76
C LYS A 738 -9.50 5.59 -17.81
N SER A 739 -8.39 4.89 -17.57
CA SER A 739 -8.34 3.43 -17.67
C SER A 739 -7.67 2.85 -16.43
N VAL A 740 -8.13 1.69 -15.99
CA VAL A 740 -7.50 0.95 -14.89
C VAL A 740 -6.07 0.60 -15.32
N ILE A 741 -5.09 1.02 -14.52
CA ILE A 741 -3.67 0.80 -14.80
C ILE A 741 -3.27 -0.56 -14.22
N GLY A 742 -2.95 -1.53 -15.08
CA GLY A 742 -2.34 -2.81 -14.65
C GLY A 742 -0.83 -2.66 -14.38
N TYR A 743 -0.18 -3.72 -13.87
CA TYR A 743 1.27 -3.70 -13.63
C TYR A 743 2.08 -3.41 -14.91
N ASP A 744 1.69 -3.98 -16.06
CA ASP A 744 2.40 -3.75 -17.32
C ASP A 744 2.23 -2.31 -17.84
N ASP A 745 1.04 -1.72 -17.68
CA ASP A 745 0.78 -0.30 -17.98
C ASP A 745 1.62 0.60 -17.06
N TYR A 746 1.67 0.26 -15.77
CA TYR A 746 2.48 0.95 -14.77
C TYR A 746 3.97 0.94 -15.15
N ILE A 747 4.54 -0.22 -15.50
CA ILE A 747 5.94 -0.31 -15.95
C ILE A 747 6.15 0.49 -17.23
N ARG A 748 5.22 0.45 -18.20
CA ARG A 748 5.29 1.27 -19.41
C ARG A 748 5.36 2.77 -19.09
N ILE A 749 4.57 3.26 -18.14
CA ILE A 749 4.58 4.66 -17.70
C ILE A 749 5.91 4.97 -16.99
N ILE A 750 6.32 4.14 -16.03
CA ILE A 750 7.58 4.30 -15.28
C ILE A 750 8.80 4.39 -16.20
N GLU A 751 8.90 3.54 -17.22
CA GLU A 751 10.01 3.59 -18.19
C GLU A 751 10.04 4.88 -19.01
N GLN A 752 8.89 5.51 -19.24
CA GLN A 752 8.81 6.83 -19.89
C GLN A 752 9.14 7.95 -18.90
N LEU A 753 8.66 7.89 -17.64
CA LEU A 753 8.97 8.87 -16.60
C LEU A 753 10.47 8.92 -16.28
N LYS A 754 11.20 7.80 -16.37
CA LYS A 754 12.67 7.77 -16.27
C LYS A 754 13.38 8.68 -17.30
N LYS A 755 12.69 9.11 -18.36
CA LYS A 755 13.22 9.97 -19.43
C LYS A 755 12.83 11.44 -19.26
N VAL A 756 12.04 11.78 -18.24
CA VAL A 756 11.65 13.15 -17.90
C VAL A 756 12.72 13.77 -16.98
N PRO A 757 13.44 14.82 -17.41
CA PRO A 757 14.64 15.31 -16.71
C PRO A 757 14.36 15.90 -15.32
N GLU A 758 13.15 16.40 -15.09
CA GLU A 758 12.67 16.95 -13.82
C GLU A 758 12.40 15.86 -12.77
N LEU A 759 12.38 14.58 -13.16
CA LEU A 759 12.04 13.46 -12.29
C LEU A 759 13.26 12.58 -11.99
N SER A 760 13.27 12.02 -10.77
CA SER A 760 14.14 10.91 -10.38
C SER A 760 13.25 9.71 -10.09
N VAL A 761 13.36 8.67 -10.92
CA VAL A 761 12.51 7.47 -10.84
C VAL A 761 13.37 6.26 -10.50
N TYR A 762 13.05 5.56 -9.42
CA TYR A 762 13.89 4.48 -8.89
C TYR A 762 13.10 3.37 -8.21
N PRO A 763 13.59 2.12 -8.26
CA PRO A 763 12.95 1.02 -7.57
C PRO A 763 13.14 1.14 -6.04
N THR A 764 12.08 0.93 -5.28
CA THR A 764 12.08 0.98 -3.82
C THR A 764 12.02 -0.40 -3.19
N ALA A 765 11.32 -1.36 -3.81
CA ALA A 765 11.23 -2.73 -3.34
C ALA A 765 10.95 -3.71 -4.50
N VAL A 766 10.92 -5.00 -4.16
CA VAL A 766 10.46 -6.09 -5.02
C VAL A 766 9.36 -6.84 -4.26
N SER A 767 8.23 -7.10 -4.90
CA SER A 767 7.07 -7.76 -4.30
C SER A 767 7.30 -9.25 -4.02
N TYR A 768 6.33 -9.88 -3.35
CA TYR A 768 6.30 -11.32 -3.12
C TYR A 768 6.48 -12.13 -4.42
N LYS A 769 5.89 -11.71 -5.54
CA LYS A 769 6.00 -12.37 -6.85
C LYS A 769 7.16 -11.88 -7.72
N GLY A 770 8.04 -11.04 -7.20
CA GLY A 770 9.23 -10.57 -7.94
C GLY A 770 8.98 -9.34 -8.81
N ARG A 771 7.90 -8.58 -8.57
CA ARG A 771 7.59 -7.35 -9.32
C ARG A 771 8.24 -6.14 -8.69
N HIS A 772 8.73 -5.21 -9.49
CA HIS A 772 9.39 -3.99 -9.00
C HIS A 772 8.37 -2.93 -8.60
N ILE A 773 8.59 -2.33 -7.43
CA ILE A 773 7.87 -1.15 -6.94
C ILE A 773 8.78 0.06 -7.15
N TYR A 774 8.25 1.18 -7.64
CA TYR A 774 9.01 2.38 -8.01
C TYR A 774 8.44 3.62 -7.32
N ALA A 775 9.33 4.52 -6.91
CA ALA A 775 8.98 5.86 -6.49
C ALA A 775 9.40 6.90 -7.54
N VAL A 776 8.69 8.02 -7.55
CA VAL A 776 8.94 9.20 -8.39
C VAL A 776 9.22 10.39 -7.48
N GLU A 777 10.46 10.85 -7.46
CA GLU A 777 10.88 12.04 -6.74
C GLU A 777 10.97 13.25 -7.67
N ILE A 778 10.43 14.38 -7.24
CA ILE A 778 10.54 15.66 -7.95
C ILE A 778 11.93 16.26 -7.68
N ARG A 779 12.73 16.44 -8.73
CA ARG A 779 14.14 16.86 -8.57
C ARG A 779 14.24 18.36 -8.29
N PRO A 780 14.99 18.77 -7.26
CA PRO A 780 15.24 20.18 -7.02
C PRO A 780 16.09 20.81 -8.13
N HIS A 781 15.98 22.12 -8.32
CA HIS A 781 16.76 22.87 -9.32
C HIS A 781 18.19 23.14 -8.83
N LEU A 782 18.91 22.07 -8.49
CA LEU A 782 20.24 22.09 -7.91
C LEU A 782 21.19 21.25 -8.78
N SER A 783 22.48 21.59 -8.73
CA SER A 783 23.51 20.87 -9.50
C SER A 783 24.64 20.37 -8.61
N GLY A 784 25.24 19.25 -9.01
CA GLY A 784 26.29 18.57 -8.24
C GLY A 784 25.69 17.67 -7.17
N TYR A 785 26.43 17.50 -6.07
CA TYR A 785 25.95 16.75 -4.92
C TYR A 785 24.87 17.53 -4.17
N ILE A 786 23.79 16.85 -3.79
CA ILE A 786 22.69 17.40 -2.99
C ILE A 786 22.67 16.68 -1.65
N SER A 787 22.81 17.43 -0.57
CA SER A 787 22.79 16.87 0.78
C SER A 787 21.37 16.68 1.26
N ARG A 788 21.02 15.42 1.47
CA ARG A 788 19.78 14.99 2.13
C ARG A 788 19.63 15.65 3.51
N THR A 789 20.69 15.62 4.31
CA THR A 789 20.75 16.20 5.66
C THR A 789 20.31 17.67 5.64
N LYS A 790 20.89 18.46 4.74
CA LYS A 790 20.54 19.89 4.60
C LYS A 790 19.17 20.11 3.98
N ARG A 791 18.76 19.29 3.02
CA ARG A 791 17.43 19.39 2.40
C ARG A 791 16.31 19.14 3.42
N ILE A 792 16.44 18.12 4.28
CA ILE A 792 15.46 17.84 5.35
C ILE A 792 15.50 18.92 6.43
N THR A 793 16.68 19.46 6.74
CA THR A 793 16.81 20.58 7.69
C THR A 793 16.16 21.87 7.14
N ALA A 794 16.32 22.14 5.85
CA ALA A 794 15.89 23.40 5.24
C ALA A 794 14.42 23.40 4.81
N HIS A 795 13.88 22.26 4.37
CA HIS A 795 12.59 22.19 3.68
C HIS A 795 11.70 21.07 4.22
N PRO A 796 10.36 21.26 4.27
CA PRO A 796 9.43 20.18 4.58
C PRO A 796 9.56 19.00 3.62
N SER A 797 9.31 17.79 4.13
CA SER A 797 9.30 16.56 3.34
C SER A 797 7.89 15.96 3.31
N GLN A 798 7.44 15.51 2.15
CA GLN A 798 6.14 14.86 1.97
C GLN A 798 6.28 13.57 1.15
N ILE A 799 5.56 12.53 1.57
CA ILE A 799 5.34 11.30 0.83
C ILE A 799 3.85 11.23 0.47
N ILE A 800 3.55 10.87 -0.79
CA ILE A 800 2.21 10.50 -1.22
C ILE A 800 2.27 9.04 -1.66
N ASP A 801 1.55 8.19 -0.94
CA ASP A 801 1.36 6.78 -1.28
C ASP A 801 0.08 6.58 -2.08
N SER A 802 0.05 5.54 -2.89
CA SER A 802 -1.09 5.21 -3.71
C SER A 802 -1.18 3.71 -3.93
N ARG A 803 -2.43 3.23 -3.86
CA ARG A 803 -2.80 1.85 -4.21
C ARG A 803 -2.07 0.82 -3.34
N HIS A 804 -2.06 1.09 -2.03
CA HIS A 804 -1.74 0.11 -1.00
C HIS A 804 -2.70 -1.09 -1.08
N HIS A 805 -3.99 -0.82 -1.21
CA HIS A 805 -4.95 -1.84 -1.62
C HIS A 805 -5.15 -1.81 -3.13
N ALA A 806 -5.12 -2.97 -3.77
CA ALA A 806 -4.95 -3.01 -5.22
C ALA A 806 -6.24 -2.82 -6.03
N ASN A 807 -7.41 -3.05 -5.42
CA ASN A 807 -8.72 -2.79 -6.01
C ASN A 807 -9.16 -1.32 -5.93
N GLU A 808 -8.45 -0.49 -5.18
CA GLU A 808 -8.66 0.96 -5.01
C GLU A 808 -7.87 1.73 -6.08
N VAL A 809 -8.43 1.78 -7.29
CA VAL A 809 -7.66 1.95 -8.53
C VAL A 809 -7.27 3.40 -8.87
N SER A 810 -8.05 4.38 -8.43
CA SER A 810 -7.98 5.77 -8.90
C SER A 810 -6.80 6.54 -8.31
N SER A 811 -6.27 6.10 -7.17
CA SER A 811 -5.09 6.67 -6.53
C SER A 811 -3.85 6.63 -7.44
N THR A 812 -3.59 5.52 -8.16
CA THR A 812 -2.51 5.44 -9.15
C THR A 812 -2.71 6.44 -10.30
N ASN A 813 -3.94 6.59 -10.78
CA ASN A 813 -4.26 7.54 -11.84
C ASN A 813 -4.02 8.99 -11.35
N SER A 814 -4.48 9.30 -10.13
CA SER A 814 -4.24 10.58 -9.47
C SER A 814 -2.75 10.87 -9.33
N ALA A 815 -1.94 9.91 -8.89
CA ALA A 815 -0.50 10.08 -8.73
C ALA A 815 0.17 10.55 -10.03
N PHE A 816 -0.16 9.94 -11.17
CA PHE A 816 0.37 10.36 -12.46
C PHE A 816 -0.19 11.71 -12.94
N MET A 817 -1.49 11.95 -12.75
CA MET A 817 -2.12 13.25 -13.04
C MET A 817 -1.46 14.38 -12.23
N LEU A 818 -1.18 14.13 -10.95
CA LEU A 818 -0.53 15.05 -10.02
C LEU A 818 0.91 15.35 -10.47
N ILE A 819 1.70 14.33 -10.85
CA ILE A 819 3.05 14.53 -11.40
C ILE A 819 2.99 15.46 -12.62
N LYS A 820 2.08 15.18 -13.57
CA LYS A 820 1.88 16.04 -14.74
C LYS A 820 1.47 17.45 -14.37
N ARG A 821 0.58 17.61 -13.39
CA ARG A 821 0.12 18.92 -12.92
C ARG A 821 1.25 19.72 -12.27
N ILE A 822 2.07 19.10 -11.43
CA ILE A 822 3.25 19.72 -10.79
C ILE A 822 4.23 20.24 -11.85
N LEU A 823 4.47 19.47 -12.91
CA LEU A 823 5.44 19.84 -13.95
C LEU A 823 4.90 20.86 -14.97
N THR A 824 3.59 21.07 -15.04
CA THR A 824 2.96 21.90 -16.09
C THR A 824 2.30 23.17 -15.57
N ASP A 825 1.89 23.22 -14.29
CA ASP A 825 1.27 24.41 -13.70
C ASP A 825 2.33 25.36 -13.12
N GLU A 826 2.30 26.62 -13.53
CA GLU A 826 3.24 27.67 -13.10
C GLU A 826 3.24 27.86 -11.58
N LYS A 827 2.12 27.59 -10.89
CA LYS A 827 2.03 27.70 -9.43
C LYS A 827 2.98 26.75 -8.69
N PHE A 828 3.37 25.65 -9.32
CA PHE A 828 4.28 24.65 -8.76
C PHE A 828 5.73 24.82 -9.24
N ALA A 829 6.05 25.86 -10.01
CA ALA A 829 7.40 26.08 -10.54
C ALA A 829 8.49 26.16 -9.45
N GLU A 830 8.15 26.65 -8.24
CA GLU A 830 9.07 26.70 -7.11
C GLU A 830 8.98 25.49 -6.16
N LEU A 831 8.04 24.55 -6.38
CA LEU A 831 7.86 23.37 -5.53
C LEU A 831 9.17 22.60 -5.28
N PRO A 832 9.98 22.28 -6.32
CA PRO A 832 11.21 21.50 -6.11
C PRO A 832 12.25 22.19 -5.21
N ASP A 833 12.17 23.52 -5.07
CA ASP A 833 13.10 24.31 -4.28
C ASP A 833 12.57 24.70 -2.89
N ARG A 834 11.32 24.32 -2.58
CA ARG A 834 10.64 24.65 -1.32
C ARG A 834 10.29 23.44 -0.46
N MET A 835 10.32 22.23 -1.03
CA MET A 835 10.03 20.99 -0.31
C MET A 835 10.74 19.79 -0.95
N ASN A 836 10.76 18.67 -0.23
CA ASN A 836 11.12 17.36 -0.76
C ASN A 836 9.81 16.58 -0.98
N LEU A 837 9.56 16.13 -2.22
CA LEU A 837 8.35 15.41 -2.57
C LEU A 837 8.70 14.11 -3.28
N VAL A 838 8.16 13.01 -2.77
CA VAL A 838 8.20 11.70 -3.40
C VAL A 838 6.80 11.10 -3.46
N ILE A 839 6.48 10.50 -4.61
CA ILE A 839 5.20 9.85 -4.88
C ILE A 839 5.46 8.38 -5.16
N LEU A 840 4.71 7.49 -4.51
CA LEU A 840 4.71 6.04 -4.71
C LEU A 840 3.42 5.67 -5.47
N PRO A 841 3.43 5.57 -6.81
CA PRO A 841 2.18 5.49 -7.58
C PRO A 841 1.42 4.16 -7.44
N MET A 842 2.11 3.09 -7.05
CA MET A 842 1.52 1.76 -6.88
C MET A 842 2.38 0.94 -5.91
N GLU A 843 1.93 0.83 -4.66
CA GLU A 843 2.63 0.03 -3.65
C GLU A 843 2.35 -1.48 -3.82
N ASN A 844 1.08 -1.89 -3.93
CA ASN A 844 0.69 -3.30 -4.03
C ASN A 844 0.62 -3.80 -5.49
N VAL A 845 1.79 -3.93 -6.11
CA VAL A 845 1.93 -4.37 -7.51
C VAL A 845 1.46 -5.81 -7.75
N ASP A 846 1.44 -6.65 -6.71
CA ASP A 846 1.03 -8.05 -6.80
C ASP A 846 -0.48 -8.22 -6.77
N GLY A 847 -1.14 -7.56 -5.82
CA GLY A 847 -2.59 -7.44 -5.81
C GLY A 847 -3.09 -6.77 -7.09
N ALA A 848 -2.40 -5.72 -7.57
CA ALA A 848 -2.81 -4.99 -8.77
C ALA A 848 -2.78 -5.88 -10.02
N ALA A 849 -1.82 -6.80 -10.11
CA ALA A 849 -1.77 -7.79 -11.18
C ALA A 849 -2.93 -8.80 -11.11
N ILE A 850 -3.35 -9.21 -9.90
CA ILE A 850 -4.52 -10.09 -9.71
C ILE A 850 -5.80 -9.34 -10.08
N HIS A 851 -5.98 -8.14 -9.52
CA HIS A 851 -7.12 -7.26 -9.78
C HIS A 851 -7.31 -7.01 -11.27
N TYR A 852 -6.23 -6.66 -11.98
CA TYR A 852 -6.29 -6.33 -13.39
C TYR A 852 -6.78 -7.49 -14.27
N GLU A 853 -6.49 -8.74 -13.90
CA GLU A 853 -7.03 -9.90 -14.63
C GLU A 853 -8.50 -10.18 -14.30
N LEU A 854 -8.93 -9.94 -13.06
CA LEU A 854 -10.31 -10.17 -12.64
C LEU A 854 -11.28 -9.13 -13.24
N GLN A 855 -10.89 -7.85 -13.21
CA GLN A 855 -11.74 -6.77 -13.72
C GLN A 855 -12.00 -6.87 -15.24
N LYS A 856 -11.14 -7.56 -16.01
CA LYS A 856 -11.39 -7.81 -17.44
C LYS A 856 -12.64 -8.66 -17.68
N GLU A 857 -12.97 -9.53 -16.73
CA GLU A 857 -14.17 -10.37 -16.79
C GLU A 857 -15.35 -9.65 -16.12
N ASN A 858 -15.13 -9.06 -14.94
CA ASN A 858 -16.17 -8.38 -14.15
C ASN A 858 -15.72 -6.94 -13.77
N PRO A 859 -15.90 -5.95 -14.68
CA PRO A 859 -15.26 -4.63 -14.55
C PRO A 859 -15.90 -3.69 -13.52
N ASN A 860 -17.04 -4.06 -12.93
CA ASN A 860 -17.78 -3.24 -11.97
C ASN A 860 -17.90 -3.90 -10.58
N TRP A 861 -17.20 -5.01 -10.35
CA TRP A 861 -17.22 -5.71 -9.05
C TRP A 861 -16.19 -5.10 -8.09
N LYS A 862 -16.42 -5.25 -6.78
CA LYS A 862 -15.51 -4.74 -5.74
C LYS A 862 -14.13 -5.41 -5.76
N LEU A 863 -14.11 -6.72 -6.03
CA LEU A 863 -12.90 -7.53 -6.20
C LEU A 863 -11.93 -7.50 -5.00
N HIS A 864 -12.45 -7.54 -3.77
CA HIS A 864 -11.64 -7.52 -2.54
C HIS A 864 -10.65 -8.68 -2.41
N VAL A 865 -10.83 -9.75 -3.18
CA VAL A 865 -9.83 -10.82 -3.32
C VAL A 865 -8.44 -10.29 -3.68
N ALA A 866 -8.38 -9.17 -4.39
CA ALA A 866 -7.16 -8.51 -4.81
C ALA A 866 -6.80 -7.27 -3.97
N ARG A 867 -7.50 -7.04 -2.84
CA ARG A 867 -7.24 -5.93 -1.92
C ARG A 867 -5.82 -6.02 -1.37
N PHE A 868 -5.48 -7.18 -0.79
CA PHE A 868 -4.18 -7.45 -0.18
C PHE A 868 -3.14 -7.98 -1.18
N ASN A 869 -1.94 -8.36 -0.71
CA ASN A 869 -0.90 -8.87 -1.61
C ASN A 869 -1.23 -10.27 -2.17
N ALA A 870 -0.29 -10.84 -2.94
CA ALA A 870 -0.47 -12.10 -3.66
C ALA A 870 -0.92 -13.32 -2.83
N VAL A 871 -0.83 -13.27 -1.49
CA VAL A 871 -1.21 -14.38 -0.60
C VAL A 871 -2.22 -13.96 0.47
N GLY A 872 -2.85 -12.79 0.30
CA GLY A 872 -3.91 -12.29 1.17
C GLY A 872 -3.43 -11.59 2.45
N LYS A 873 -2.16 -11.21 2.53
CA LYS A 873 -1.62 -10.50 3.71
C LYS A 873 -1.82 -8.99 3.57
N GLU A 874 -2.40 -8.40 4.60
CA GLU A 874 -2.30 -6.97 4.88
C GLU A 874 -0.86 -6.67 5.33
N PHE A 875 0.00 -6.25 4.40
CA PHE A 875 1.43 -6.09 4.63
C PHE A 875 1.77 -4.75 5.27
N TYR A 876 0.81 -3.85 5.48
CA TYR A 876 1.02 -2.61 6.24
C TYR A 876 1.51 -2.89 7.67
N TYR A 877 1.13 -4.04 8.26
CA TYR A 877 1.63 -4.48 9.56
C TYR A 877 3.14 -4.82 9.56
N ASP A 878 3.70 -5.11 8.39
CA ASP A 878 5.10 -5.52 8.21
C ASP A 878 6.00 -4.35 7.79
N LEU A 879 5.48 -3.12 7.68
CA LEU A 879 6.21 -1.94 7.18
C LEU A 879 7.58 -1.77 7.87
N PHE A 880 7.62 -1.92 9.19
CA PHE A 880 8.87 -1.79 9.96
C PHE A 880 9.51 -3.13 10.34
N GLU A 881 9.06 -4.25 9.76
CA GLU A 881 9.68 -5.57 9.96
C GLU A 881 10.89 -5.74 9.03
N THR A 882 12.03 -6.16 9.59
CA THR A 882 13.30 -6.26 8.85
C THR A 882 13.47 -7.59 8.11
N GLU A 883 12.71 -8.61 8.49
CA GLU A 883 12.64 -9.89 7.82
C GLU A 883 11.17 -10.28 7.64
N THR A 884 10.68 -10.12 6.42
CA THR A 884 9.35 -10.56 6.01
C THR A 884 9.43 -11.13 4.59
N ILE A 885 8.56 -12.09 4.29
CA ILE A 885 8.36 -12.54 2.91
C ILE A 885 7.50 -11.55 2.11
N HIS A 886 6.79 -10.64 2.78
CA HIS A 886 5.93 -9.60 2.23
C HIS A 886 6.74 -8.34 1.95
N THR A 887 7.68 -8.47 1.02
CA THR A 887 8.73 -7.48 0.74
C THR A 887 8.21 -6.19 0.12
N GLU A 888 6.93 -6.11 -0.26
CA GLU A 888 6.24 -4.85 -0.60
C GLU A 888 6.40 -3.81 0.52
N ALA A 889 6.29 -4.24 1.77
CA ALA A 889 6.38 -3.40 2.97
C ALA A 889 7.71 -2.63 3.10
N GLU A 890 8.76 -3.10 2.43
CA GLU A 890 10.05 -2.42 2.40
C GLU A 890 9.99 -1.07 1.65
N ALA A 891 9.08 -0.91 0.70
CA ALA A 891 8.97 0.30 -0.13
C ALA A 891 8.75 1.54 0.74
N MET A 892 7.67 1.56 1.51
CA MET A 892 7.34 2.69 2.37
C MET A 892 8.38 2.91 3.46
N ARG A 893 8.92 1.86 4.08
CA ARG A 893 9.98 1.99 5.10
C ARG A 893 11.21 2.70 4.56
N ARG A 894 11.70 2.30 3.38
CA ARG A 894 12.91 2.90 2.78
C ARG A 894 12.68 4.35 2.41
N LEU A 895 11.48 4.70 1.93
CA LEU A 895 11.10 6.09 1.67
C LEU A 895 11.00 6.88 2.97
N PHE A 896 10.33 6.36 4.00
CA PHE A 896 10.20 7.00 5.31
C PHE A 896 11.56 7.30 5.93
N MET A 897 12.45 6.32 5.98
CA MET A 897 13.80 6.48 6.54
C MET A 897 14.69 7.38 5.69
N THR A 898 14.42 7.50 4.38
CA THR A 898 15.15 8.42 3.49
C THR A 898 14.59 9.84 3.56
N PHE A 899 13.30 10.08 3.61
CA PHE A 899 12.77 11.45 3.52
C PHE A 899 12.46 12.10 4.87
N LEU A 900 12.30 11.29 5.93
CA LEU A 900 11.86 11.73 7.27
C LEU A 900 10.68 12.71 7.14
N PRO A 901 9.55 12.25 6.56
CA PRO A 901 8.46 13.13 6.14
C PRO A 901 7.84 13.90 7.30
N ASP A 902 7.45 15.15 7.05
CA ASP A 902 6.54 15.89 7.91
C ASP A 902 5.07 15.48 7.66
N VAL A 903 4.79 15.11 6.40
CA VAL A 903 3.46 14.77 5.89
C VAL A 903 3.50 13.45 5.13
N LEU A 904 2.57 12.55 5.46
CA LEU A 904 2.26 11.35 4.70
C LEU A 904 0.80 11.46 4.28
N ILE A 905 0.57 11.32 2.97
CA ILE A 905 -0.76 11.12 2.43
C ILE A 905 -0.82 9.69 1.90
N ASP A 906 -1.87 8.98 2.26
CA ASP A 906 -2.13 7.64 1.75
C ASP A 906 -3.46 7.65 0.99
N ASN A 907 -3.39 7.52 -0.33
CA ASN A 907 -4.57 7.58 -1.20
C ASN A 907 -5.20 6.19 -1.34
N HIS A 908 -6.32 5.98 -0.64
CA HIS A 908 -7.15 4.76 -0.61
C HIS A 908 -8.49 4.93 -1.31
N GLY A 909 -9.24 3.84 -1.34
CA GLY A 909 -10.56 3.75 -1.91
C GLY A 909 -11.52 2.88 -1.11
N VAL A 910 -12.79 3.01 -1.44
CA VAL A 910 -13.89 2.26 -0.86
C VAL A 910 -14.84 1.78 -1.95
N PRO A 911 -15.73 0.83 -1.65
CA PRO A 911 -16.73 0.36 -2.60
C PRO A 911 -17.42 1.50 -3.33
N SER A 912 -17.58 1.38 -4.65
CA SER A 912 -18.29 2.33 -5.51
C SER A 912 -19.83 2.19 -5.41
N HIS A 913 -20.28 1.08 -4.84
CA HIS A 913 -21.67 0.70 -4.63
C HIS A 913 -21.77 -0.09 -3.32
N GLU A 914 -22.96 -0.61 -3.01
CA GLU A 914 -23.13 -1.38 -1.78
C GLU A 914 -22.17 -2.58 -1.69
N TRP A 915 -21.70 -2.83 -0.47
CA TRP A 915 -20.88 -3.98 -0.13
C TRP A 915 -21.73 -4.99 0.65
N GLU A 916 -22.35 -5.91 -0.11
CA GLU A 916 -23.15 -6.98 0.45
C GLU A 916 -22.43 -8.34 0.49
N GLN A 917 -22.84 -9.16 1.45
CA GLN A 917 -22.38 -10.51 1.73
C GLN A 917 -23.55 -11.31 2.32
N GLN A 918 -24.35 -11.93 1.45
CA GLN A 918 -25.62 -12.59 1.80
C GLN A 918 -25.42 -13.66 2.88
N PHE A 919 -24.31 -14.38 2.85
CA PHE A 919 -23.99 -15.45 3.79
C PHE A 919 -23.21 -14.98 5.02
N SER A 920 -23.00 -13.67 5.18
CA SER A 920 -22.26 -13.07 6.30
C SER A 920 -23.12 -12.10 7.14
N GLY A 921 -24.44 -12.17 7.01
CA GLY A 921 -25.37 -11.27 7.70
C GLY A 921 -25.70 -10.01 6.88
N TYR A 922 -25.74 -10.17 5.54
CA TYR A 922 -25.92 -9.13 4.52
C TYR A 922 -24.75 -8.16 4.36
N THR A 923 -23.97 -7.88 5.40
CA THR A 923 -22.76 -7.04 5.34
C THR A 923 -21.59 -7.76 5.98
N SER A 924 -20.35 -7.46 5.56
CA SER A 924 -19.16 -8.03 6.19
C SER A 924 -19.14 -7.80 7.71
N PRO A 925 -18.94 -8.84 8.55
CA PRO A 925 -18.81 -8.65 9.98
C PRO A 925 -17.68 -7.71 10.40
N ALA A 926 -16.61 -7.65 9.61
CA ALA A 926 -15.46 -6.77 9.86
C ALA A 926 -15.64 -5.35 9.33
N TYR A 927 -16.54 -5.13 8.38
CA TYR A 927 -16.70 -3.87 7.64
C TYR A 927 -18.16 -3.38 7.57
N LYS A 928 -18.97 -3.68 8.59
CA LYS A 928 -20.41 -3.32 8.60
C LYS A 928 -20.67 -1.85 8.27
N GLY A 929 -19.85 -0.95 8.83
CA GLY A 929 -19.93 0.49 8.58
C GLY A 929 -19.68 0.89 7.12
N PHE A 930 -19.00 0.07 6.32
CA PHE A 930 -18.65 0.33 4.92
C PHE A 930 -19.69 -0.21 3.92
N TRP A 931 -20.86 -0.64 4.40
CA TRP A 931 -21.91 -1.20 3.56
C TRP A 931 -22.30 -0.29 2.39
N LEU A 932 -22.44 1.01 2.60
CA LEU A 932 -22.89 1.95 1.56
C LEU A 932 -21.91 3.13 1.45
N PRO A 933 -21.57 3.61 0.24
CA PRO A 933 -20.75 4.79 0.09
C PRO A 933 -21.44 6.02 0.69
N ARG A 934 -20.71 6.74 1.56
CA ARG A 934 -21.25 7.90 2.29
C ARG A 934 -20.90 9.26 1.68
N SER A 935 -19.96 9.23 0.75
CA SER A 935 -19.38 10.39 0.08
C SER A 935 -18.65 9.90 -1.17
N LEU A 936 -18.41 10.75 -2.16
CA LEU A 936 -17.43 10.43 -3.20
C LEU A 936 -16.04 10.33 -2.57
N LEU A 937 -15.71 11.25 -1.67
CA LEU A 937 -14.45 11.28 -0.92
C LEU A 937 -14.66 11.66 0.55
N TYR A 938 -14.05 10.91 1.45
CA TYR A 938 -13.90 11.29 2.87
C TYR A 938 -12.49 10.96 3.36
N GLY A 939 -12.13 11.36 4.58
CA GLY A 939 -10.77 11.18 5.08
C GLY A 939 -10.65 10.71 6.52
N TYR A 940 -9.48 10.20 6.86
CA TYR A 940 -9.06 9.86 8.22
C TYR A 940 -7.83 10.68 8.63
N PHE A 941 -7.88 11.24 9.83
CA PHE A 941 -6.72 11.77 10.54
C PHE A 941 -6.36 10.82 11.68
N TYR A 942 -5.28 10.06 11.49
CA TYR A 942 -4.69 9.24 12.56
C TYR A 942 -3.77 10.12 13.38
N HIS A 943 -4.24 10.55 14.56
CA HIS A 943 -3.51 11.53 15.34
C HIS A 943 -3.09 11.00 16.71
N ILE A 944 -1.87 11.37 17.07
CA ILE A 944 -1.31 11.10 18.38
C ILE A 944 -1.95 12.03 19.43
N THR A 945 -2.18 11.51 20.63
CA THR A 945 -2.69 12.24 21.79
C THR A 945 -1.56 12.58 22.77
N GLY A 946 -1.78 13.58 23.62
CA GLY A 946 -0.83 14.01 24.65
C GLY A 946 -0.24 15.40 24.41
N GLU A 947 0.09 16.10 25.50
CA GLU A 947 0.58 17.48 25.47
C GLU A 947 1.90 17.65 24.70
N ALA A 948 2.79 16.65 24.75
CA ALA A 948 4.06 16.65 24.00
C ALA A 948 3.87 16.75 22.47
N TYR A 949 2.71 16.37 21.95
CA TYR A 949 2.41 16.33 20.52
C TYR A 949 1.25 17.26 20.14
N ARG A 950 0.86 18.18 21.04
CA ARG A 950 -0.27 19.10 20.85
C ARG A 950 -0.19 19.88 19.54
N SER A 951 1.01 20.31 19.14
CA SER A 951 1.19 21.06 17.88
C SER A 951 0.98 20.20 16.63
N ASN A 952 1.21 18.87 16.69
CA ASN A 952 0.86 17.98 15.59
C ASN A 952 -0.66 18.01 15.38
N TYR A 953 -1.44 17.89 16.46
CA TYR A 953 -2.90 17.99 16.38
C TYR A 953 -3.38 19.33 15.80
N VAL A 954 -2.77 20.46 16.20
CA VAL A 954 -3.09 21.79 15.64
C VAL A 954 -2.79 21.85 14.14
N LEU A 955 -1.68 21.27 13.69
CA LEU A 955 -1.35 21.16 12.26
C LEU A 955 -2.42 20.33 11.52
N ASN A 956 -2.80 19.16 12.04
CA ASN A 956 -3.81 18.29 11.44
C ASN A 956 -5.16 19.03 11.33
N LYS A 957 -5.58 19.75 12.38
CA LYS A 957 -6.85 20.51 12.37
C LYS A 957 -6.88 21.62 11.34
N LYS A 958 -5.76 22.33 11.16
CA LYS A 958 -5.64 23.31 10.08
C LYS A 958 -5.64 22.65 8.70
N MET A 959 -5.13 21.42 8.57
CA MET A 959 -5.15 20.70 7.31
C MET A 959 -6.56 20.21 6.94
N GLU A 960 -7.38 19.79 7.91
CA GLU A 960 -8.80 19.53 7.70
C GLU A 960 -9.52 20.72 7.06
N ASP A 961 -9.23 21.95 7.52
CA ASP A 961 -9.77 23.17 6.91
C ASP A 961 -9.31 23.35 5.46
N VAL A 962 -8.02 23.18 5.18
CA VAL A 962 -7.44 23.32 3.83
C VAL A 962 -8.08 22.34 2.85
N ILE A 963 -8.23 21.09 3.28
CA ILE A 963 -8.80 20.02 2.47
C ILE A 963 -10.30 20.29 2.24
N ALA A 964 -11.05 20.58 3.30
CA ALA A 964 -12.48 20.84 3.19
C ALA A 964 -12.80 22.07 2.33
N ASP A 965 -12.00 23.14 2.43
CA ASP A 965 -12.16 24.34 1.60
C ASP A 965 -11.89 24.03 0.12
N ALA A 966 -10.85 23.25 -0.19
CA ALA A 966 -10.55 22.85 -1.57
C ALA A 966 -11.67 22.01 -2.20
N PHE A 967 -12.33 21.16 -1.43
CA PHE A 967 -13.49 20.40 -1.92
C PHE A 967 -14.72 21.26 -2.14
N MET A 968 -15.00 22.21 -1.25
CA MET A 968 -16.14 23.13 -1.42
C MET A 968 -15.98 24.02 -2.66
N ASP A 969 -14.74 24.35 -3.03
CA ASP A 969 -14.43 25.12 -4.24
C ASP A 969 -14.59 24.29 -5.53
N ASP A 970 -14.65 22.96 -5.45
CA ASP A 970 -14.94 22.07 -6.59
C ASP A 970 -16.45 21.73 -6.64
N GLU A 971 -17.17 22.39 -7.55
CA GLU A 971 -18.64 22.25 -7.69
C GLU A 971 -19.08 20.82 -8.02
N GLU A 972 -18.27 20.06 -8.76
CA GLU A 972 -18.59 18.71 -9.19
C GLU A 972 -18.48 17.72 -8.03
N ILE A 973 -17.35 17.75 -7.32
CA ILE A 973 -17.13 16.91 -6.13
C ILE A 973 -18.15 17.26 -5.03
N THR A 974 -18.41 18.55 -4.79
CA THR A 974 -19.40 18.98 -3.80
C THR A 974 -20.80 18.45 -4.11
N ARG A 975 -21.19 18.43 -5.39
CA ARG A 975 -22.48 17.89 -5.84
C ARG A 975 -22.55 16.37 -5.60
N GLU A 976 -21.48 15.65 -5.94
CA GLU A 976 -21.41 14.18 -5.77
C GLU A 976 -21.40 13.76 -4.30
N ASN A 977 -20.64 14.46 -3.44
CA ASN A 977 -20.65 14.21 -2.00
C ASN A 977 -22.06 14.42 -1.40
N LYS A 978 -22.79 15.46 -1.80
CA LYS A 978 -24.15 15.71 -1.32
C LYS A 978 -25.13 14.62 -1.78
N MET A 979 -25.03 14.19 -3.03
CA MET A 979 -25.84 13.09 -3.56
C MET A 979 -25.61 11.79 -2.75
N TRP A 980 -24.35 11.43 -2.48
CA TRP A 980 -24.03 10.26 -1.66
C TRP A 980 -24.50 10.43 -0.21
N ALA A 981 -24.33 11.62 0.36
CA ALA A 981 -24.78 11.94 1.71
C ALA A 981 -26.30 11.76 1.87
N GLU A 982 -27.11 12.16 0.89
CA GLU A 982 -28.56 11.99 0.90
C GLU A 982 -28.97 10.50 0.90
N GLN A 983 -28.31 9.67 0.09
CA GLN A 983 -28.55 8.23 0.06
C GLN A 983 -28.13 7.55 1.36
N PHE A 984 -26.94 7.91 1.86
CA PHE A 984 -26.41 7.39 3.12
C PHE A 984 -27.28 7.77 4.31
N GLU A 985 -27.79 9.01 4.36
CA GLU A 985 -28.74 9.44 5.37
C GLU A 985 -30.02 8.59 5.32
N LYS A 986 -30.59 8.41 4.12
CA LYS A 986 -31.88 7.74 3.92
C LYS A 986 -31.87 6.26 4.28
N TYR A 987 -30.79 5.54 3.94
CA TYR A 987 -30.70 4.09 4.07
C TYR A 987 -29.87 3.63 5.28
N ALA A 988 -28.97 4.47 5.81
CA ALA A 988 -28.00 4.07 6.84
C ALA A 988 -28.02 5.00 8.08
N HIS A 989 -27.43 6.19 8.00
CA HIS A 989 -27.16 7.05 9.17
C HIS A 989 -28.41 7.39 10.00
N ALA A 990 -29.53 7.74 9.36
CA ALA A 990 -30.76 8.11 10.07
C ALA A 990 -31.33 6.98 10.95
N TRP A 991 -30.94 5.74 10.67
CA TRP A 991 -31.45 4.54 11.34
C TRP A 991 -30.49 3.98 12.39
N LEU A 992 -29.19 3.96 12.10
CA LEU A 992 -28.13 3.45 12.98
C LEU A 992 -26.93 4.41 12.99
N PRO A 993 -27.04 5.57 13.65
CA PRO A 993 -26.06 6.65 13.57
C PRO A 993 -24.69 6.31 14.16
N LYS A 994 -24.58 5.36 15.11
CA LYS A 994 -23.27 4.90 15.60
C LYS A 994 -22.62 3.89 14.65
N MET A 995 -23.40 3.02 14.02
CA MET A 995 -22.90 2.06 13.02
C MET A 995 -22.45 2.78 11.75
N PHE A 996 -23.19 3.82 11.38
CA PHE A 996 -22.98 4.60 10.16
C PHE A 996 -22.72 6.06 10.50
N PRO A 997 -21.62 6.40 11.18
CA PRO A 997 -21.35 7.79 11.57
C PRO A 997 -21.18 8.67 10.33
N ALA A 998 -21.75 9.88 10.37
CA ALA A 998 -21.74 10.82 9.26
C ALA A 998 -21.66 12.27 9.78
N ASP A 999 -20.56 12.60 10.46
CA ASP A 999 -20.31 13.95 10.96
C ASP A 999 -19.76 14.85 9.85
N TYR A 1000 -20.64 15.58 9.18
CA TYR A 1000 -20.27 16.49 8.09
C TYR A 1000 -19.68 17.81 8.62
N TYR A 1001 -18.39 18.03 8.38
CA TYR A 1001 -17.72 19.32 8.52
C TYR A 1001 -17.56 19.96 7.14
N LYS A 1002 -18.18 21.14 6.92
CA LYS A 1002 -18.11 21.83 5.61
C LYS A 1002 -18.52 20.94 4.40
N ASN A 1003 -19.55 20.10 4.58
CA ASN A 1003 -20.01 19.10 3.60
C ASN A 1003 -19.01 17.96 3.29
N MET A 1004 -17.99 17.76 4.12
CA MET A 1004 -17.03 16.66 4.02
C MET A 1004 -17.02 15.86 5.33
N ILE A 1005 -16.77 14.57 5.27
CA ILE A 1005 -16.56 13.72 6.44
C ILE A 1005 -15.06 13.57 6.67
N ASN A 1006 -14.61 13.84 7.89
CA ASN A 1006 -13.26 13.52 8.36
C ASN A 1006 -13.34 12.80 9.71
N TYR A 1007 -12.83 11.59 9.76
CA TYR A 1007 -12.74 10.84 11.01
C TYR A 1007 -11.47 11.21 11.75
N TRP A 1008 -11.63 11.47 13.04
CA TRP A 1008 -10.52 11.78 13.94
C TRP A 1008 -10.27 10.57 14.82
N ILE A 1009 -9.21 9.82 14.52
CA ILE A 1009 -8.89 8.57 15.21
C ILE A 1009 -7.74 8.85 16.20
N PRO A 1010 -8.05 8.99 17.51
CA PRO A 1010 -7.04 9.29 18.52
C PRO A 1010 -6.29 8.02 18.94
N HIS A 1011 -4.97 8.13 19.07
CA HIS A 1011 -4.14 7.08 19.65
C HIS A 1011 -3.19 7.62 20.72
N GLU A 1012 -2.89 6.79 21.73
CA GLU A 1012 -1.73 7.00 22.58
C GLU A 1012 -0.46 6.55 21.85
N TYR A 1013 0.71 6.99 22.33
CA TYR A 1013 1.98 6.58 21.74
C TYR A 1013 2.21 5.08 21.88
N ASP A 1014 2.50 4.41 20.77
CA ASP A 1014 2.81 2.98 20.71
C ASP A 1014 4.00 2.73 19.76
N PRO A 1015 5.15 2.26 20.28
CA PRO A 1015 6.36 2.00 19.47
C PRO A 1015 6.22 0.81 18.52
N THR A 1016 5.14 0.04 18.64
CA THR A 1016 4.80 -1.11 17.79
C THR A 1016 3.63 -0.84 16.84
N HIS A 1017 3.07 0.37 16.88
CA HIS A 1017 1.94 0.74 16.04
C HIS A 1017 2.30 0.66 14.54
N ARG A 1018 1.30 0.38 13.71
CA ARG A 1018 1.46 0.29 12.25
C ARG A 1018 1.58 1.67 11.59
N TYR A 1019 0.72 2.63 11.95
CA TYR A 1019 0.79 4.01 11.45
C TYR A 1019 2.06 4.73 11.93
N PRO A 1020 2.90 5.25 11.02
CA PRO A 1020 4.14 5.92 11.38
C PRO A 1020 3.93 7.19 12.22
N SER A 1021 2.78 7.85 12.13
CA SER A 1021 2.45 9.04 12.94
C SER A 1021 2.28 8.74 14.42
N ILE A 1022 1.90 7.51 14.74
CA ILE A 1022 1.76 7.02 16.12
C ILE A 1022 3.07 6.39 16.60
N ARG A 1023 3.78 5.71 15.69
CA ARG A 1023 5.06 5.04 15.99
C ARG A 1023 6.23 6.02 16.13
N TYR A 1024 6.26 7.06 15.30
CA TYR A 1024 7.33 8.06 15.20
C TYR A 1024 6.78 9.51 15.12
N PRO A 1025 5.97 9.96 16.09
CA PRO A 1025 5.29 11.27 16.07
C PRO A 1025 6.24 12.49 16.08
N TRP A 1026 7.51 12.30 16.46
CA TRP A 1026 8.53 13.34 16.43
C TRP A 1026 9.12 13.57 15.02
N ILE A 1027 8.87 12.66 14.08
CA ILE A 1027 9.21 12.79 12.66
C ILE A 1027 7.96 13.15 11.86
N LEU A 1028 6.94 12.28 11.87
CA LEU A 1028 5.73 12.43 11.07
C LEU A 1028 4.66 13.20 11.84
N SER A 1029 4.30 14.38 11.33
CA SER A 1029 3.40 15.32 12.03
C SER A 1029 1.96 15.28 11.52
N LEU A 1030 1.75 14.91 10.25
CA LEU A 1030 0.44 14.79 9.60
C LEU A 1030 0.40 13.47 8.82
N ASP A 1031 -0.65 12.69 9.06
CA ASP A 1031 -0.90 11.39 8.44
C ASP A 1031 -2.38 11.34 8.06
N TYR A 1032 -2.63 11.54 6.77
CA TYR A 1032 -3.96 11.69 6.20
C TYR A 1032 -4.21 10.57 5.21
N VAL A 1033 -5.29 9.83 5.44
CA VAL A 1033 -5.77 8.78 4.53
C VAL A 1033 -7.03 9.29 3.85
N SER A 1034 -7.05 9.34 2.53
CA SER A 1034 -8.26 9.66 1.76
C SER A 1034 -8.94 8.38 1.31
N GLU A 1035 -10.27 8.34 1.36
CA GLU A 1035 -11.10 7.24 0.89
C GLU A 1035 -12.02 7.73 -0.22
N VAL A 1036 -11.82 7.25 -1.45
CA VAL A 1036 -12.65 7.58 -2.61
C VAL A 1036 -13.50 6.38 -3.03
N ALA A 1037 -14.76 6.59 -3.42
CA ALA A 1037 -15.67 5.51 -3.83
C ALA A 1037 -15.31 4.88 -5.19
N ASP A 1038 -14.11 4.32 -5.31
CA ASP A 1038 -13.44 4.01 -6.57
C ASP A 1038 -13.15 2.52 -6.81
N GLU A 1039 -13.57 1.62 -5.92
CA GLU A 1039 -13.19 0.21 -6.04
C GLU A 1039 -13.64 -0.35 -7.40
N THR A 1040 -12.65 -0.68 -8.23
CA THR A 1040 -12.79 -1.05 -9.65
C THR A 1040 -13.55 -0.03 -10.51
N ALA A 1041 -13.42 1.27 -10.24
CA ALA A 1041 -13.98 2.34 -11.06
C ALA A 1041 -13.45 2.29 -12.51
N GLN A 1042 -14.31 2.65 -13.47
CA GLN A 1042 -14.01 2.60 -14.90
C GLN A 1042 -14.25 3.95 -15.59
N GLY A 1043 -13.57 4.16 -16.72
CA GLY A 1043 -13.89 5.24 -17.66
C GLY A 1043 -13.93 6.64 -17.05
N ASP A 1044 -15.05 7.35 -17.26
CA ASP A 1044 -15.24 8.71 -16.77
C ASP A 1044 -15.42 8.77 -15.24
N TYR A 1045 -16.00 7.73 -14.63
CA TYR A 1045 -16.13 7.65 -13.18
C TYR A 1045 -14.77 7.49 -12.50
N LEU A 1046 -13.90 6.63 -13.04
CA LEU A 1046 -12.51 6.50 -12.60
C LEU A 1046 -11.76 7.85 -12.66
N TYR A 1047 -11.98 8.61 -13.74
CA TYR A 1047 -11.38 9.92 -13.89
C TYR A 1047 -11.88 10.93 -12.84
N SER A 1048 -13.18 10.91 -12.51
CA SER A 1048 -13.75 11.72 -11.42
C SER A 1048 -13.11 11.37 -10.07
N CYS A 1049 -13.02 10.07 -9.76
CA CYS A 1049 -12.37 9.57 -8.55
C CYS A 1049 -10.90 10.01 -8.45
N ALA A 1050 -10.14 9.85 -9.55
CA ALA A 1050 -8.74 10.27 -9.60
C ALA A 1050 -8.59 11.80 -9.43
N ARG A 1051 -9.53 12.58 -9.98
CA ARG A 1051 -9.58 14.03 -9.73
C ARG A 1051 -9.86 14.35 -8.28
N ALA A 1052 -10.73 13.60 -7.60
CA ALA A 1052 -11.05 13.83 -6.19
C ALA A 1052 -9.80 13.71 -5.30
N HIS A 1053 -8.97 12.68 -5.52
CA HIS A 1053 -7.66 12.58 -4.86
C HIS A 1053 -6.77 13.79 -5.17
N MET A 1054 -6.61 14.12 -6.46
CA MET A 1054 -5.72 15.19 -6.89
C MET A 1054 -6.09 16.55 -6.27
N VAL A 1055 -7.37 16.83 -6.02
CA VAL A 1055 -7.83 18.09 -5.42
C VAL A 1055 -7.24 18.31 -4.03
N HIS A 1056 -7.35 17.33 -3.13
CA HIS A 1056 -6.77 17.49 -1.79
C HIS A 1056 -5.24 17.44 -1.82
N ASP A 1057 -4.64 16.60 -2.67
CA ASP A 1057 -3.18 16.54 -2.83
C ASP A 1057 -2.61 17.90 -3.26
N VAL A 1058 -3.25 18.55 -4.24
CA VAL A 1058 -2.88 19.90 -4.69
C VAL A 1058 -3.02 20.92 -3.55
N ALA A 1059 -4.12 20.88 -2.79
CA ALA A 1059 -4.37 21.81 -1.70
C ALA A 1059 -3.33 21.67 -0.57
N ILE A 1060 -3.01 20.42 -0.21
CA ILE A 1060 -1.99 20.12 0.81
C ILE A 1060 -0.62 20.59 0.31
N LEU A 1061 -0.22 20.25 -0.93
CA LEU A 1061 1.06 20.70 -1.50
C LEU A 1061 1.22 22.21 -1.47
N GLU A 1062 0.19 22.96 -1.91
CA GLU A 1062 0.20 24.42 -1.88
C GLU A 1062 0.40 24.96 -0.46
N LYS A 1063 -0.28 24.35 0.52
CA LYS A 1063 -0.18 24.77 1.91
C LYS A 1063 1.18 24.45 2.52
N ILE A 1064 1.73 23.26 2.22
CA ILE A 1064 3.04 22.83 2.70
C ILE A 1064 4.17 23.67 2.08
N MET A 1065 4.07 24.04 0.81
CA MET A 1065 5.01 24.99 0.22
C MET A 1065 5.06 26.31 1.00
N GLN A 1066 3.93 26.78 1.53
CA GLN A 1066 3.81 28.01 2.33
C GLN A 1066 4.18 27.83 3.81
N ALA A 1067 4.42 26.60 4.27
CA ALA A 1067 4.72 26.32 5.67
C ALA A 1067 6.04 26.96 6.13
N SER A 1068 6.11 27.26 7.42
CA SER A 1068 7.30 27.76 8.09
C SER A 1068 7.91 26.69 8.99
N CYS A 1069 9.23 26.52 8.89
CA CYS A 1069 10.00 25.66 9.78
C CYS A 1069 10.50 26.44 11.00
N VAL A 1070 10.47 25.80 12.18
CA VAL A 1070 11.02 26.36 13.42
C VAL A 1070 12.46 25.89 13.58
N TYR A 1071 13.34 26.76 14.08
CA TYR A 1071 14.76 26.46 14.22
C TYR A 1071 15.30 26.83 15.59
N LYS A 1072 16.24 26.00 16.09
CA LYS A 1072 17.15 26.35 17.18
C LYS A 1072 18.54 26.53 16.60
N GLN A 1073 19.18 27.67 16.89
CA GLN A 1073 20.51 28.00 16.41
C GLN A 1073 21.45 28.28 17.58
N GLU A 1074 22.64 27.69 17.52
CA GLU A 1074 23.77 28.04 18.38
C GLU A 1074 24.95 28.35 17.46
N TRP A 1075 25.55 29.52 17.63
CA TRP A 1075 26.62 29.98 16.76
C TRP A 1075 27.63 30.77 17.57
N GLU A 1076 28.86 30.28 17.60
CA GLU A 1076 29.93 30.88 18.39
C GLU A 1076 31.28 30.72 17.67
N MET A 1077 31.86 31.85 17.26
CA MET A 1077 33.15 31.90 16.55
C MET A 1077 34.14 32.77 17.36
N GLN A 1078 34.96 32.13 18.19
CA GLN A 1078 36.01 32.80 18.98
C GLN A 1078 37.40 32.60 18.35
N GLU A 1079 38.47 33.09 18.99
CA GLU A 1079 39.84 32.93 18.48
C GLU A 1079 40.31 31.46 18.48
N ASP A 1080 39.91 30.67 19.49
CA ASP A 1080 40.33 29.28 19.69
C ASP A 1080 39.15 28.28 19.81
N TYR A 1081 37.92 28.73 19.54
CA TYR A 1081 36.71 27.93 19.70
C TYR A 1081 35.72 28.18 18.58
N ILE A 1082 35.09 27.11 18.10
CA ILE A 1082 34.07 27.13 17.06
C ILE A 1082 32.93 26.20 17.46
N LYS A 1083 31.70 26.72 17.39
CA LYS A 1083 30.48 25.93 17.54
C LYS A 1083 29.44 26.43 16.56
N ALA A 1084 28.84 25.50 15.83
CA ALA A 1084 27.76 25.76 14.91
C ALA A 1084 26.70 24.68 15.06
N ALA A 1085 25.46 25.07 15.33
CA ALA A 1085 24.31 24.19 15.38
C ALA A 1085 23.10 24.88 14.73
N LEU A 1086 22.37 24.13 13.91
CA LEU A 1086 21.13 24.55 13.29
C LEU A 1086 20.18 23.35 13.25
N THR A 1087 19.38 23.21 14.29
CA THR A 1087 18.42 22.11 14.44
C THR A 1087 17.04 22.61 14.03
N ARG A 1088 16.37 21.88 13.12
CA ARG A 1088 14.97 22.12 12.79
C ARG A 1088 14.08 21.47 13.84
N LYS A 1089 13.04 22.18 14.27
CA LYS A 1089 12.00 21.66 15.17
C LYS A 1089 10.76 21.27 14.37
N ARG A 1090 10.10 20.21 14.82
CA ARG A 1090 8.85 19.67 14.25
C ARG A 1090 7.73 19.79 15.28
N PRO A 1091 6.48 20.05 14.86
CA PRO A 1091 5.99 20.13 13.49
C PRO A 1091 6.24 21.48 12.81
N ILE A 1092 6.01 21.54 11.49
CA ILE A 1092 5.92 22.78 10.71
C ILE A 1092 4.71 23.64 11.13
N ILE A 1093 4.72 24.93 10.78
CA ILE A 1093 3.63 25.89 11.05
C ILE A 1093 2.99 26.32 9.74
N ILE A 1094 1.65 26.24 9.64
CA ILE A 1094 0.84 26.61 8.46
C ILE A 1094 -0.20 27.70 8.73
#